data_AF-A0A9N8YZC8-F1
#
_entry.id   AF-A0A9N8YZC8-F1
#
_cell.length_a   1.000
_cell.length_b   1.000
_cell.length_c   1.000
_cell.angle_alpha   90.00
_cell.angle_beta   90.00
_cell.angle_gamma   90.00
#
_symmetry.space_group_name_H-M   'P 1'
#
loop_
_entity.id
_entity.type
_entity.pdbx_description
1 polymer ?
#
loop_
_entity_poly.entity_id
_entity_poly.type
_entity_poly.pdbx_seq_one_letter_code
_entity_poly.pdbx_strand_id
1 'polypeptide(L)'
;MDENDKELVQHFSLNHSFRYQNRDFVPSKEIFDGGDLKLEKYTEQPLVYEPITESSQDTQYLPWDTFAKKFAVKNHNDFTALGRTDIKLLIPVLKVTYVGNPVESIKSSTNDFEFFLEKVLIGGSLIIRNFTKYSSDPLIIDQLKSYIKWGINEACFGPRDFFGSVDIYSKMLIDLQSSEGVTIRHVKDMVNYLKKLYEYETLSIIAYEKVVCHMTNEVFDNRLIPGVTESHKEMTITEWLNDNIHLNLPYWINEYRLDHGLVTTSEGFVPGIKAAIEFISIPLIQHCDQVEVKVTGPIAQKDLLYNNRKIDLEKIPFLEMSFGETFEYIKCQILRSTIGIRIFEKTRKISQPSKKLLDDVKNALDSINPYKALTIIFSEYGHVFCPEITFGGNLTISTYFPYYWEKHSDSEKNFDEWRGSIDQIDNIKEALKNWETLLIRYKLNVPKLANNVSRENIDIWLRDIPKNSHSWSLVDRTKLIPLYDLFDQNTQNEIQDLNNEKQKKVLMSGVTKLFKGDIRYYRVEFGHNLKSNDYDVIGSAITNNLRRDDLIVKFKSKNVSGFLIFIEKLNSENDRDFKVIWQLIGNPKSVECFSKNTRKFRVLNGTISNVKIQKRIKSLEIECGTINGQLSSDFLVATSVQYPPTNNEPLLQIIEIFLEEEQDNYVLCDINWYAMDLNQQKTISSDIGKENLSLDLIGYRNLLPEYGSNIIVNEFKRIFRGRHVGLEIKVSNKHSILQLCQPELFTGSNIDEQICCNVNPSEEDQAKISGMLATKGILSFKVKDGERYHYLVITWVVKTGMTRGRNSLTVSIQNEKPERNNSQKLHDKLHTKENRKYPGDTINPINDYYRVYGGITDGRNAKLEIILHDLKDSLFFSL
;
A
#
# COMPACT_ATOMS: atom_id res chain seq x y z
N MET A 1 56.02 -1.13 -38.75
CA MET A 1 54.56 -1.24 -38.64
C MET A 1 54.20 -2.70 -38.43
N ASP A 2 53.52 -3.01 -37.33
CA ASP A 2 53.06 -4.38 -37.03
C ASP A 2 51.78 -4.74 -37.81
N GLU A 3 51.24 -5.94 -37.62
CA GLU A 3 50.08 -6.44 -38.40
C GLU A 3 48.78 -5.69 -38.03
N ASN A 4 48.61 -5.30 -36.77
CA ASN A 4 47.45 -4.53 -36.31
C ASN A 4 47.48 -3.09 -36.84
N ASP A 5 48.66 -2.45 -36.87
CA ASP A 5 48.83 -1.13 -37.46
C ASP A 5 48.50 -1.12 -38.95
N LYS A 6 48.86 -2.20 -39.68
CA LYS A 6 48.52 -2.39 -41.10
C LYS A 6 47.02 -2.52 -41.31
N GLU A 7 46.34 -3.30 -40.49
CA GLU A 7 44.88 -3.43 -40.54
C GLU A 7 44.19 -2.07 -40.32
N LEU A 8 44.68 -1.26 -39.37
CA LEU A 8 44.10 0.05 -39.07
C LEU A 8 44.32 1.05 -40.22
N VAL A 9 45.53 1.08 -40.79
CA VAL A 9 45.84 1.89 -41.99
C VAL A 9 44.94 1.53 -43.16
N GLN A 10 44.71 0.23 -43.38
CA GLN A 10 43.81 -0.26 -44.44
C GLN A 10 42.35 0.08 -44.15
N HIS A 11 41.88 -0.14 -42.92
CA HIS A 11 40.50 0.12 -42.50
C HIS A 11 40.08 1.58 -42.75
N PHE A 12 40.97 2.52 -42.45
CA PHE A 12 40.74 3.96 -42.69
C PHE A 12 41.29 4.46 -44.04
N SER A 13 41.82 3.56 -44.88
CA SER A 13 42.43 3.89 -46.17
C SER A 13 43.51 4.97 -46.10
N LEU A 14 44.28 5.04 -45.01
CA LEU A 14 45.30 6.09 -44.81
C LEU A 14 46.48 5.98 -45.80
N ASN A 15 46.69 4.79 -46.37
CA ASN A 15 47.63 4.52 -47.48
C ASN A 15 47.11 4.96 -48.86
N HIS A 16 45.90 5.51 -48.95
CA HIS A 16 45.30 5.98 -50.20
C HIS A 16 45.43 7.50 -50.37
N SER A 17 45.40 7.94 -51.64
CA SER A 17 45.04 9.30 -51.97
C SER A 17 43.54 9.49 -51.81
N PHE A 18 43.13 10.72 -51.51
CA PHE A 18 41.76 11.11 -51.31
C PHE A 18 41.37 12.19 -52.30
N ARG A 19 40.14 12.11 -52.80
CA ARG A 19 39.55 13.21 -53.58
C ARG A 19 38.62 14.00 -52.71
N TYR A 20 38.69 15.31 -52.88
CA TYR A 20 37.70 16.20 -52.32
C TYR A 20 36.34 15.94 -52.97
N GLN A 21 35.34 15.60 -52.17
CA GLN A 21 33.98 15.45 -52.62
C GLN A 21 33.04 16.07 -51.60
N ASN A 22 32.48 17.23 -51.94
CA ASN A 22 31.38 17.85 -51.20
C ASN A 22 31.63 18.06 -49.69
N ARG A 23 32.73 18.74 -49.34
CA ARG A 23 33.16 18.98 -47.95
C ARG A 23 33.41 17.68 -47.17
N ASP A 24 33.92 16.68 -47.89
CA ASP A 24 34.43 15.43 -47.36
C ASP A 24 35.55 14.88 -48.26
N PHE A 25 36.21 13.81 -47.83
CA PHE A 25 37.27 13.12 -48.56
C PHE A 25 36.92 11.66 -48.81
N VAL A 26 37.00 11.25 -50.08
CA VAL A 26 36.73 9.86 -50.49
C VAL A 26 38.04 9.21 -50.95
N PRO A 27 38.38 8.01 -50.44
CA PRO A 27 39.56 7.28 -50.91
C PRO A 27 39.52 7.05 -52.43
N SER A 28 40.67 7.18 -53.09
CA SER A 28 40.80 7.05 -54.54
C SER A 28 41.75 5.95 -54.99
N LYS A 29 43.05 6.08 -54.73
CA LYS A 29 44.07 5.12 -55.18
C LYS A 29 45.03 4.82 -54.05
N GLU A 30 45.50 3.59 -53.94
CA GLU A 30 46.62 3.27 -53.04
C GLU A 30 47.91 3.85 -53.60
N ILE A 31 48.66 4.54 -52.76
CA ILE A 31 49.78 5.41 -53.17
C ILE A 31 51.01 5.29 -52.27
N PHE A 32 50.87 4.64 -51.12
CA PHE A 32 51.91 4.48 -50.12
C PHE A 32 52.13 2.98 -49.88
N ASP A 33 53.40 2.54 -49.95
CA ASP A 33 53.78 1.18 -49.57
C ASP A 33 54.52 1.22 -48.23
N GLY A 34 53.75 1.00 -47.15
CA GLY A 34 54.21 1.18 -45.78
C GLY A 34 54.41 2.64 -45.36
N GLY A 35 54.85 2.83 -44.13
CA GLY A 35 55.00 4.15 -43.51
C GLY A 35 55.11 4.08 -42.00
N ASP A 36 55.15 5.25 -41.38
CA ASP A 36 55.13 5.44 -39.94
C ASP A 36 53.73 5.83 -39.47
N LEU A 37 53.14 4.98 -38.62
CA LEU A 37 51.85 5.23 -37.96
C LEU A 37 52.10 5.63 -36.51
N LYS A 38 51.51 6.75 -36.09
CA LYS A 38 51.48 7.17 -34.69
C LYS A 38 50.03 7.23 -34.21
N LEU A 39 49.72 6.40 -33.22
CA LEU A 39 48.43 6.36 -32.53
C LEU A 39 48.54 7.06 -31.17
N GLU A 40 47.72 8.09 -30.97
CA GLU A 40 47.61 8.80 -29.70
C GLU A 40 46.17 8.67 -29.18
N LYS A 41 46.00 8.28 -27.92
CA LYS A 41 44.68 8.36 -27.27
C LYS A 41 44.24 9.81 -27.21
N TYR A 42 43.01 10.10 -27.63
CA TYR A 42 42.46 11.43 -27.49
C TYR A 42 42.11 11.69 -26.02
N THR A 43 42.75 12.68 -25.41
CA THR A 43 42.56 13.03 -23.98
C THR A 43 41.83 14.36 -23.77
N GLU A 44 41.56 15.08 -24.86
CA GLU A 44 40.81 16.33 -24.82
C GLU A 44 39.30 16.09 -24.72
N GLN A 45 38.52 17.16 -24.58
CA GLN A 45 37.08 17.06 -24.46
C GLN A 45 36.40 16.79 -25.81
N PRO A 46 35.22 16.11 -25.83
CA PRO A 46 34.34 16.09 -26.99
C PRO A 46 33.99 17.50 -27.49
N LEU A 47 33.79 17.61 -28.81
CA LEU A 47 33.53 18.88 -29.50
C LEU A 47 32.07 18.95 -29.94
N VAL A 48 31.45 20.11 -29.79
CA VAL A 48 30.06 20.36 -30.15
C VAL A 48 29.99 21.41 -31.26
N TYR A 49 29.19 21.12 -32.28
CA TYR A 49 28.86 22.04 -33.36
C TYR A 49 27.37 22.39 -33.27
N GLU A 50 27.09 23.60 -32.78
CA GLU A 50 25.74 24.10 -32.54
C GLU A 50 25.33 25.14 -33.60
N PRO A 51 24.07 25.19 -34.05
CA PRO A 51 23.60 26.22 -34.96
C PRO A 51 23.80 27.64 -34.45
N ILE A 52 24.17 28.54 -35.36
CA ILE A 52 24.28 29.98 -35.07
C ILE A 52 22.88 30.60 -35.12
N THR A 53 22.43 31.20 -34.01
CA THR A 53 21.09 31.80 -33.86
C THR A 53 21.01 33.28 -34.19
N GLU A 54 22.13 34.00 -34.17
CA GLU A 54 22.19 35.42 -34.50
C GLU A 54 23.10 35.66 -35.70
N SER A 55 22.74 36.60 -36.57
CA SER A 55 23.63 37.13 -37.60
C SER A 55 24.72 38.00 -36.95
N SER A 56 25.54 37.42 -36.07
CA SER A 56 26.74 38.08 -35.60
C SER A 56 27.66 38.28 -36.81
N GLN A 57 27.94 39.54 -37.12
CA GLN A 57 28.82 39.95 -38.22
C GLN A 57 30.30 39.65 -37.95
N ASP A 58 30.60 38.97 -36.84
CA ASP A 58 31.95 38.47 -36.59
C ASP A 58 32.21 37.31 -37.54
N THR A 59 33.11 37.58 -38.49
CA THR A 59 33.63 36.65 -39.49
C THR A 59 34.15 35.37 -38.85
N GLN A 60 33.28 34.39 -38.63
CA GLN A 60 33.69 33.07 -38.17
C GLN A 60 34.29 32.26 -39.30
N TYR A 61 35.35 31.54 -38.92
CA TYR A 61 36.26 30.78 -39.76
C TYR A 61 35.49 29.81 -40.67
N LEU A 62 35.82 29.80 -41.97
CA LEU A 62 35.23 28.89 -42.96
C LEU A 62 36.28 27.85 -43.37
N PRO A 63 36.60 26.82 -42.54
CA PRO A 63 37.66 25.86 -42.85
C PRO A 63 37.51 25.27 -44.25
N TRP A 64 36.29 24.79 -44.58
CA TRP A 64 36.00 24.20 -45.88
C TRP A 64 36.06 25.18 -47.04
N ASP A 65 35.60 26.43 -46.87
CA ASP A 65 35.68 27.40 -47.98
C ASP A 65 37.08 27.95 -48.16
N THR A 66 37.87 28.02 -47.09
CA THR A 66 39.29 28.35 -47.14
C THR A 66 40.05 27.24 -47.85
N PHE A 67 39.75 25.98 -47.53
CA PHE A 67 40.28 24.81 -48.23
C PHE A 67 39.91 24.84 -49.72
N ALA A 68 38.62 25.03 -50.03
CA ALA A 68 38.11 25.05 -51.39
C ALA A 68 38.73 26.18 -52.24
N LYS A 69 38.89 27.37 -51.66
CA LYS A 69 39.59 28.50 -52.30
C LYS A 69 41.07 28.21 -52.51
N LYS A 70 41.75 27.65 -51.52
CA LYS A 70 43.19 27.35 -51.59
C LYS A 70 43.51 26.38 -52.73
N PHE A 71 42.72 25.30 -52.87
CA PHE A 71 42.96 24.25 -53.85
C PHE A 71 42.06 24.34 -55.09
N ALA A 72 41.33 25.44 -55.27
CA ALA A 72 40.40 25.67 -56.39
C ALA A 72 39.42 24.50 -56.67
N VAL A 73 39.00 23.78 -55.62
CA VAL A 73 38.03 22.68 -55.73
C VAL A 73 36.59 23.19 -55.61
N LYS A 74 35.66 22.57 -56.34
CA LYS A 74 34.25 22.99 -56.38
C LYS A 74 33.38 22.16 -55.43
N ASN A 75 32.42 22.83 -54.79
CA ASN A 75 31.34 22.16 -54.06
C ASN A 75 30.20 21.89 -55.05
N HIS A 76 29.69 20.65 -55.09
CA HIS A 76 28.42 20.39 -55.76
C HIS A 76 27.26 20.65 -54.79
N ASN A 77 26.11 21.09 -55.31
CA ASN A 77 24.94 21.44 -54.50
C ASN A 77 24.25 20.23 -53.85
N ASP A 78 24.55 19.01 -54.30
CA ASP A 78 23.93 17.75 -53.84
C ASP A 78 24.77 17.10 -52.73
N PHE A 79 24.87 17.75 -51.57
CA PHE A 79 25.50 17.12 -50.39
C PHE A 79 24.62 17.19 -49.16
N THR A 80 24.66 16.12 -48.36
CA THR A 80 23.94 16.02 -47.09
C THR A 80 24.69 16.80 -46.01
N ALA A 81 24.58 18.12 -46.05
CA ALA A 81 25.03 18.99 -44.97
C ALA A 81 24.31 18.64 -43.66
N LEU A 82 24.95 18.92 -42.53
CA LEU A 82 24.26 19.04 -41.25
C LEU A 82 23.18 20.12 -41.40
N GLY A 83 21.93 19.80 -41.03
CA GLY A 83 20.83 20.73 -41.15
C GLY A 83 21.12 22.00 -40.35
N ARG A 84 20.64 23.17 -40.81
CA ARG A 84 20.84 24.46 -40.12
C ARG A 84 20.27 24.52 -38.70
N THR A 85 19.52 23.49 -38.30
CA THR A 85 18.88 23.34 -37.00
C THR A 85 19.41 22.13 -36.24
N ASP A 86 20.40 21.41 -36.76
CA ASP A 86 20.94 20.20 -36.16
C ASP A 86 22.16 20.53 -35.29
N ILE A 87 22.38 19.76 -34.22
CA ILE A 87 23.63 19.79 -33.44
C ILE A 87 24.42 18.53 -33.75
N LYS A 88 25.73 18.67 -33.95
CA LYS A 88 26.64 17.51 -34.08
C LYS A 88 27.65 17.52 -32.93
N LEU A 89 27.68 16.45 -32.16
CA LEU A 89 28.68 16.17 -31.13
C LEU A 89 29.69 15.19 -31.71
N LEU A 90 30.96 15.59 -31.77
CA LEU A 90 32.07 14.72 -32.10
C LEU A 90 32.63 14.09 -30.83
N ILE A 91 32.87 12.79 -30.87
CA ILE A 91 33.40 12.00 -29.76
C ILE A 91 34.68 11.31 -30.26
N PRO A 92 35.81 12.04 -30.29
CA PRO A 92 37.09 11.46 -30.69
C PRO A 92 37.62 10.53 -29.61
N VAL A 93 38.18 9.40 -30.03
CA VAL A 93 38.82 8.41 -29.12
C VAL A 93 40.30 8.22 -29.45
N LEU A 94 40.68 8.46 -30.71
CA LEU A 94 42.06 8.37 -31.19
C LEU A 94 42.40 9.57 -32.07
N LYS A 95 43.67 9.94 -32.03
CA LYS A 95 44.32 10.86 -32.94
C LYS A 95 45.39 10.07 -33.68
N VAL A 96 45.27 10.03 -34.99
CA VAL A 96 46.13 9.21 -35.85
C VAL A 96 46.95 10.12 -36.74
N THR A 97 48.27 9.90 -36.73
CA THR A 97 49.20 10.52 -37.69
C THR A 97 49.80 9.43 -38.54
N TYR A 98 49.72 9.57 -39.86
CA TYR A 98 50.28 8.62 -40.81
C TYR A 98 51.16 9.34 -41.82
N VAL A 99 52.40 8.87 -41.96
CA VAL A 99 53.34 9.34 -42.96
C VAL A 99 53.78 8.14 -43.79
N GLY A 100 53.21 8.03 -44.99
CA GLY A 100 53.49 6.92 -45.91
C GLY A 100 54.73 7.13 -46.77
N ASN A 101 55.32 6.04 -47.25
CA ASN A 101 56.41 6.06 -48.24
C ASN A 101 55.82 6.08 -49.66
N PRO A 102 55.94 7.17 -50.44
CA PRO A 102 55.28 7.30 -51.73
C PRO A 102 55.74 6.22 -52.71
N VAL A 103 54.81 5.59 -53.42
CA VAL A 103 55.13 4.69 -54.54
C VAL A 103 55.49 5.56 -55.76
N GLU A 104 56.70 5.38 -56.31
CA GLU A 104 57.30 6.24 -57.35
C GLU A 104 56.50 6.39 -58.67
N SER A 105 55.39 5.68 -58.86
CA SER A 105 54.74 5.50 -60.17
C SER A 105 53.52 6.38 -60.48
N ILE A 106 53.14 7.35 -59.65
CA ILE A 106 51.93 8.14 -59.90
C ILE A 106 52.25 9.43 -60.66
N LYS A 107 52.39 9.33 -61.98
CA LYS A 107 52.33 10.49 -62.88
C LYS A 107 50.86 10.82 -63.16
N SER A 108 50.40 11.99 -62.71
CA SER A 108 49.02 12.44 -62.83
C SER A 108 48.60 12.62 -64.30
N SER A 109 47.43 12.09 -64.65
CA SER A 109 46.81 12.26 -65.98
C SER A 109 45.43 12.92 -65.94
N THR A 110 45.02 13.52 -64.82
CA THR A 110 43.71 14.16 -64.68
C THR A 110 43.78 15.45 -63.84
N ASN A 111 42.96 16.45 -64.21
CA ASN A 111 42.86 17.79 -63.60
C ASN A 111 42.26 17.84 -62.18
N ASP A 112 42.12 16.70 -61.49
CA ASP A 112 41.50 16.64 -60.16
C ASP A 112 42.60 16.56 -59.08
N PHE A 113 42.52 17.44 -58.06
CA PHE A 113 43.44 17.43 -56.93
C PHE A 113 43.28 16.15 -56.08
N GLU A 114 44.38 15.44 -55.86
CA GLU A 114 44.47 14.31 -54.92
C GLU A 114 45.17 14.75 -53.63
N PHE A 115 44.67 14.29 -52.48
CA PHE A 115 45.09 14.72 -51.14
C PHE A 115 45.49 13.53 -50.26
N PHE A 116 46.31 13.78 -49.24
CA PHE A 116 46.72 12.81 -48.22
C PHE A 116 46.25 13.27 -46.86
N LEU A 117 45.75 12.32 -46.07
CA LEU A 117 45.31 12.57 -44.70
C LEU A 117 46.46 12.25 -43.74
N GLU A 118 47.33 13.24 -43.52
CA GLU A 118 48.49 13.04 -42.65
C GLU A 118 48.07 12.92 -41.17
N LYS A 119 47.03 13.66 -40.76
CA LYS A 119 46.55 13.67 -39.38
C LYS A 119 45.04 13.73 -39.31
N VAL A 120 44.43 12.79 -38.59
CA VAL A 120 42.97 12.65 -38.47
C VAL A 120 42.55 12.37 -37.03
N LEU A 121 41.31 12.74 -36.71
CA LEU A 121 40.62 12.30 -35.50
C LEU A 121 39.70 11.14 -35.85
N ILE A 122 39.78 10.08 -35.05
CA ILE A 122 39.01 8.85 -35.20
C ILE A 122 38.10 8.68 -34.00
N GLY A 123 36.84 8.34 -34.26
CA GLY A 123 35.82 8.10 -33.24
C GLY A 123 34.44 8.00 -33.84
N GLY A 124 33.45 8.56 -33.14
CA GLY A 124 32.06 8.60 -33.58
C GLY A 124 31.45 9.98 -33.39
N SER A 125 30.20 10.12 -33.80
CA SER A 125 29.41 11.33 -33.56
C SER A 125 28.00 11.00 -33.09
N LEU A 126 27.41 11.95 -32.37
CA LEU A 126 25.96 11.99 -32.10
C LEU A 126 25.38 13.21 -32.81
N ILE A 127 24.24 13.04 -33.49
CA ILE A 127 23.56 14.11 -34.19
C ILE A 127 22.17 14.29 -33.57
N ILE A 128 21.90 15.49 -33.08
CA ILE A 128 20.58 15.91 -32.61
C ILE A 128 19.88 16.62 -33.77
N ARG A 129 18.84 16.00 -34.31
CA ARG A 129 18.10 16.54 -35.45
C ARG A 129 17.06 17.56 -35.02
N ASN A 130 16.89 18.61 -35.81
CA ASN A 130 15.85 19.63 -35.62
C ASN A 130 15.81 20.19 -34.19
N PHE A 131 16.97 20.50 -33.62
CA PHE A 131 17.13 20.96 -32.24
C PHE A 131 16.22 22.16 -31.91
N THR A 132 16.02 23.07 -32.88
CA THR A 132 15.17 24.26 -32.73
C THR A 132 13.71 23.96 -32.41
N LYS A 133 13.21 22.75 -32.71
CA LYS A 133 11.86 22.30 -32.33
C LYS A 133 11.65 22.29 -30.82
N TYR A 134 12.73 22.13 -30.05
CA TYR A 134 12.69 22.00 -28.60
C TYR A 134 13.09 23.29 -27.88
N SER A 135 13.41 24.36 -28.60
CA SER A 135 13.86 25.63 -28.02
C SER A 135 12.81 26.31 -27.12
N SER A 136 11.52 25.93 -27.23
CA SER A 136 10.46 26.41 -26.34
C SER A 136 10.49 25.80 -24.95
N ASP A 137 11.22 24.70 -24.74
CA ASP A 137 11.37 24.03 -23.44
C ASP A 137 12.86 23.68 -23.17
N PRO A 138 13.62 24.62 -22.59
CA PRO A 138 15.04 24.43 -22.30
C PRO A 138 15.33 23.22 -21.40
N LEU A 139 14.39 22.83 -20.53
CA LEU A 139 14.60 21.71 -19.61
C LEU A 139 14.71 20.36 -20.32
N ILE A 140 14.01 20.17 -21.45
CA ILE A 140 14.12 18.94 -22.25
C ILE A 140 15.53 18.85 -22.89
N ILE A 141 16.03 19.98 -23.37
CA ILE A 141 17.38 20.09 -23.94
C ILE A 141 18.43 19.82 -22.87
N ASP A 142 18.30 20.46 -21.71
CA ASP A 142 19.25 20.27 -20.60
C ASP A 142 19.23 18.84 -20.07
N GLN A 143 18.06 18.20 -20.06
CA GLN A 143 17.93 16.79 -19.72
C GLN A 143 18.72 15.91 -20.70
N LEU A 144 18.56 16.14 -22.02
CA LEU A 144 19.32 15.42 -23.04
C LEU A 144 20.83 15.63 -22.90
N LYS A 145 21.26 16.88 -22.76
CA LYS A 145 22.66 17.25 -22.53
C LYS A 145 23.25 16.49 -21.34
N SER A 146 22.49 16.39 -20.25
CA SER A 146 22.90 15.64 -19.06
C SER A 146 22.97 14.13 -19.31
N TYR A 147 21.99 13.55 -20.02
CA TYR A 147 22.06 12.15 -20.45
C TYR A 147 23.33 11.85 -21.25
N ILE A 148 23.66 12.71 -22.22
CA ILE A 148 24.89 12.57 -23.02
C ILE A 148 26.13 12.62 -22.12
N LYS A 149 26.20 13.59 -21.19
CA LYS A 149 27.32 13.74 -20.26
C LYS A 149 27.50 12.49 -19.38
N TRP A 150 26.42 12.01 -18.75
CA TRP A 150 26.45 10.80 -17.92
C TRP A 150 26.76 9.56 -18.75
N GLY A 151 26.20 9.44 -19.96
CA GLY A 151 26.48 8.30 -20.84
C GLY A 151 27.93 8.24 -21.30
N ILE A 152 28.56 9.38 -21.58
CA ILE A 152 30.00 9.45 -21.88
C ILE A 152 30.82 9.02 -20.65
N ASN A 153 30.50 9.55 -19.47
CA ASN A 153 31.19 9.17 -18.23
C ASN A 153 31.05 7.64 -17.98
N GLU A 154 29.86 7.08 -18.15
CA GLU A 154 29.61 5.65 -17.97
C GLU A 154 30.39 4.80 -18.97
N ALA A 155 30.45 5.21 -20.25
CA ALA A 155 31.21 4.49 -21.26
C ALA A 155 32.73 4.52 -20.98
N CYS A 156 33.26 5.67 -20.54
CA CYS A 156 34.69 5.82 -20.24
C CYS A 156 35.13 5.09 -18.97
N PHE A 157 34.29 5.12 -17.94
CA PHE A 157 34.70 4.80 -16.57
C PHE A 157 33.93 3.62 -15.97
N GLY A 158 32.89 3.12 -16.65
CA GLY A 158 31.89 2.23 -16.06
C GLY A 158 30.86 3.00 -15.23
N PRO A 159 29.86 2.32 -14.65
CA PRO A 159 28.83 2.95 -13.84
C PRO A 159 29.44 3.55 -12.57
N ARG A 160 29.82 4.83 -12.63
CA ARG A 160 30.37 5.60 -11.49
C ARG A 160 29.50 6.78 -11.07
N ASP A 161 28.57 7.20 -11.93
CA ASP A 161 27.69 8.32 -11.64
C ASP A 161 26.50 7.89 -10.76
N PHE A 162 25.95 8.83 -9.99
CA PHE A 162 24.84 8.62 -9.04
C PHE A 162 23.62 7.95 -9.68
N PHE A 163 23.44 8.09 -11.00
CA PHE A 163 22.37 7.50 -11.79
C PHE A 163 22.76 6.19 -12.51
N GLY A 164 23.97 5.65 -12.30
CA GLY A 164 24.46 4.44 -12.97
C GLY A 164 23.68 3.14 -12.67
N SER A 165 22.81 3.16 -11.66
CA SER A 165 21.83 2.09 -11.36
C SER A 165 20.38 2.45 -11.68
N VAL A 166 20.13 3.72 -12.01
CA VAL A 166 18.81 4.20 -12.40
C VAL A 166 18.52 3.66 -13.80
N ASP A 167 17.25 3.36 -14.08
CA ASP A 167 16.84 2.83 -15.37
C ASP A 167 16.99 3.96 -16.41
N ILE A 168 18.22 4.14 -16.92
CA ILE A 168 18.60 4.96 -18.09
C ILE A 168 17.89 4.42 -19.37
N TYR A 169 16.87 3.59 -19.23
CA TYR A 169 16.08 2.98 -20.28
C TYR A 169 14.88 3.86 -20.66
N SER A 170 14.84 5.09 -20.14
CA SER A 170 13.85 6.10 -20.49
C SER A 170 13.90 6.43 -21.99
N LYS A 171 12.72 6.67 -22.55
CA LYS A 171 12.56 7.08 -23.94
C LYS A 171 13.07 8.52 -24.10
N MET A 172 13.92 8.73 -25.09
CA MET A 172 14.37 10.07 -25.47
C MET A 172 13.26 10.79 -26.23
N LEU A 173 13.02 12.05 -25.86
CA LEU A 173 12.01 12.91 -26.50
C LEU A 173 12.55 13.64 -27.73
N ILE A 174 13.85 13.56 -27.97
CA ILE A 174 14.58 14.27 -29.01
C ILE A 174 15.10 13.28 -30.06
N ASP A 175 15.08 13.70 -31.32
CA ASP A 175 15.58 12.93 -32.46
C ASP A 175 17.11 12.86 -32.43
N LEU A 176 17.65 11.84 -31.76
CA LEU A 176 19.09 11.56 -31.68
C LEU A 176 19.49 10.48 -32.69
N GLN A 177 20.64 10.65 -33.35
CA GLN A 177 21.21 9.69 -34.31
C GLN A 177 22.70 9.43 -34.05
N SER A 178 23.17 8.22 -34.37
CA SER A 178 24.60 7.90 -34.43
C SER A 178 25.27 8.43 -35.71
N SER A 179 26.59 8.28 -35.83
CA SER A 179 27.36 8.61 -37.05
C SER A 179 26.89 7.82 -38.28
N GLU A 180 26.37 6.62 -38.09
CA GLU A 180 25.82 5.75 -39.14
C GLU A 180 24.38 6.11 -39.55
N GLY A 181 23.77 7.12 -38.89
CA GLY A 181 22.39 7.54 -39.14
C GLY A 181 21.33 6.69 -38.43
N VAL A 182 21.73 5.79 -37.52
CA VAL A 182 20.80 4.98 -36.72
C VAL A 182 20.12 5.87 -35.67
N THR A 183 18.78 5.91 -35.68
CA THR A 183 18.00 6.65 -34.68
C THR A 183 18.08 5.99 -33.32
N ILE A 184 18.51 6.76 -32.32
CA ILE A 184 18.64 6.37 -30.92
C ILE A 184 17.37 6.82 -30.18
N ARG A 185 16.57 5.86 -29.70
CA ARG A 185 15.28 6.15 -29.04
C ARG A 185 15.31 6.03 -27.52
N HIS A 186 16.31 5.33 -26.98
CA HIS A 186 16.49 5.10 -25.54
C HIS A 186 17.90 5.48 -25.13
N VAL A 187 18.05 5.98 -23.90
CA VAL A 187 19.38 6.38 -23.41
C VAL A 187 20.30 5.16 -23.27
N LYS A 188 19.77 3.96 -22.98
CA LYS A 188 20.53 2.69 -23.05
C LYS A 188 21.21 2.47 -24.41
N ASP A 189 20.51 2.73 -25.51
CA ASP A 189 21.05 2.53 -26.85
C ASP A 189 22.18 3.52 -27.14
N MET A 190 22.03 4.76 -26.65
CA MET A 190 23.09 5.77 -26.68
C MET A 190 24.33 5.31 -25.91
N VAL A 191 24.17 4.85 -24.66
CA VAL A 191 25.28 4.38 -23.83
C VAL A 191 25.98 3.19 -24.47
N ASN A 192 25.24 2.24 -25.05
CA ASN A 192 25.84 1.10 -25.75
C ASN A 192 26.65 1.55 -26.98
N TYR A 193 26.13 2.48 -27.77
CA TYR A 193 26.88 3.06 -28.88
C TYR A 193 28.17 3.74 -28.39
N LEU A 194 28.09 4.54 -27.31
CA LEU A 194 29.27 5.17 -26.71
C LEU A 194 30.30 4.16 -26.21
N LYS A 195 29.87 3.06 -25.57
CA LYS A 195 30.76 1.97 -25.13
C LYS A 195 31.54 1.38 -26.31
N LYS A 196 30.86 1.07 -27.41
CA LYS A 196 31.49 0.57 -28.65
C LYS A 196 32.53 1.53 -29.22
N LEU A 197 32.32 2.84 -29.10
CA LEU A 197 33.33 3.83 -29.52
C LEU A 197 34.60 3.74 -28.66
N TYR A 198 34.46 3.69 -27.34
CA TYR A 198 35.60 3.62 -26.42
C TYR A 198 36.27 2.24 -26.38
N GLU A 199 35.56 1.19 -26.80
CA GLU A 199 36.09 -0.17 -27.02
C GLU A 199 36.69 -0.36 -28.42
N TYR A 200 36.70 0.70 -29.25
CA TYR A 200 37.28 0.71 -30.61
C TYR A 200 36.57 -0.21 -31.62
N GLU A 201 35.31 -0.57 -31.39
CA GLU A 201 34.55 -1.49 -32.25
C GLU A 201 33.90 -0.81 -33.47
N THR A 202 33.43 0.43 -33.32
CA THR A 202 32.67 1.16 -34.36
C THR A 202 33.29 2.53 -34.59
N LEU A 203 34.43 2.57 -35.30
CA LEU A 203 35.21 3.79 -35.50
C LEU A 203 35.08 4.33 -36.92
N SER A 204 35.15 5.66 -37.04
CA SER A 204 35.15 6.38 -38.32
C SER A 204 36.09 7.59 -38.24
N ILE A 205 36.56 8.08 -39.39
CA ILE A 205 37.22 9.38 -39.44
C ILE A 205 36.16 10.46 -39.23
N ILE A 206 36.31 11.26 -38.18
CA ILE A 206 35.33 12.29 -37.79
C ILE A 206 35.84 13.71 -38.01
N ALA A 207 37.14 13.90 -38.16
CA ALA A 207 37.75 15.17 -38.54
C ALA A 207 39.12 14.97 -39.20
N TYR A 208 39.49 15.88 -40.09
CA TYR A 208 40.80 15.96 -40.74
C TYR A 208 41.57 17.12 -40.12
N GLU A 209 42.67 16.84 -39.43
CA GLU A 209 43.48 17.84 -38.75
C GLU A 209 44.54 18.42 -39.70
N LYS A 210 45.15 17.56 -40.53
CA LYS A 210 46.19 17.95 -41.48
C LYS A 210 46.02 17.19 -42.79
N VAL A 211 45.83 17.96 -43.86
CA VAL A 211 45.65 17.44 -45.23
C VAL A 211 46.76 17.98 -46.12
N VAL A 212 47.37 17.12 -46.93
CA VAL A 212 48.48 17.48 -47.83
C VAL A 212 48.05 17.27 -49.27
N CYS A 213 48.23 18.25 -50.14
CA CYS A 213 48.00 18.09 -51.57
C CYS A 213 49.16 17.28 -52.18
N HIS A 214 48.85 16.17 -52.86
CA HIS A 214 49.86 15.32 -53.48
C HIS A 214 50.69 16.07 -54.53
N MET A 215 50.02 16.86 -55.37
CA MET A 215 50.66 17.47 -56.55
C MET A 215 51.54 18.67 -56.20
N THR A 216 51.16 19.43 -55.18
CA THR A 216 51.84 20.68 -54.82
C THR A 216 52.66 20.57 -53.52
N ASN A 217 52.50 19.46 -52.76
CA ASN A 217 53.00 19.30 -51.40
C ASN A 217 52.55 20.42 -50.43
N GLU A 218 51.52 21.18 -50.79
CA GLU A 218 50.97 22.20 -49.91
C GLU A 218 50.16 21.56 -48.79
N VAL A 219 50.39 22.04 -47.58
CA VAL A 219 49.72 21.58 -46.36
C VAL A 219 48.53 22.47 -46.03
N PHE A 220 47.44 21.88 -45.59
CA PHE A 220 46.33 22.54 -44.93
C PHE A 220 46.18 21.98 -43.51
N ASP A 221 46.55 22.80 -42.53
CA ASP A 221 46.65 22.44 -41.11
C ASP A 221 45.59 23.19 -40.29
N ASN A 222 44.35 23.06 -40.73
CA ASN A 222 43.16 23.55 -40.02
C ASN A 222 42.13 22.43 -40.02
N ARG A 223 41.45 22.24 -38.88
CA ARG A 223 40.46 21.17 -38.72
C ARG A 223 39.31 21.30 -39.74
N LEU A 224 39.11 20.23 -40.50
CA LEU A 224 38.00 20.06 -41.44
C LEU A 224 37.07 18.97 -40.93
N ILE A 225 35.76 19.23 -40.96
CA ILE A 225 34.77 18.34 -40.33
C ILE A 225 33.67 18.01 -41.33
N PRO A 226 33.48 16.73 -41.69
CA PRO A 226 32.45 16.32 -42.63
C PRO A 226 31.08 16.82 -42.23
N GLY A 227 30.38 17.44 -43.18
CA GLY A 227 29.01 17.91 -43.05
C GLY A 227 28.79 19.18 -42.20
N VAL A 228 29.80 19.68 -41.48
CA VAL A 228 29.69 20.95 -40.75
C VAL A 228 29.91 22.12 -41.72
N THR A 229 29.05 23.14 -41.59
CA THR A 229 29.00 24.30 -42.48
C THR A 229 29.15 25.59 -41.70
N GLU A 230 29.18 26.72 -42.40
CA GLU A 230 29.23 28.06 -41.80
C GLU A 230 28.05 28.41 -40.88
N SER A 231 27.01 27.58 -40.83
CA SER A 231 25.86 27.80 -39.95
C SER A 231 26.06 27.24 -38.54
N HIS A 232 27.24 26.72 -38.20
CA HIS A 232 27.52 26.11 -36.90
C HIS A 232 28.77 26.70 -36.25
N LYS A 233 28.70 26.96 -34.95
CA LYS A 233 29.85 27.37 -34.12
C LYS A 233 30.44 26.14 -33.42
N GLU A 234 31.77 26.09 -33.31
CA GLU A 234 32.47 25.13 -32.48
C GLU A 234 32.44 25.56 -31.02
N MET A 235 32.23 24.62 -30.11
CA MET A 235 32.41 24.80 -28.67
C MET A 235 32.80 23.48 -28.01
N THR A 236 33.43 23.57 -26.84
CA THR A 236 33.74 22.40 -26.02
C THR A 236 32.46 21.85 -25.36
N ILE A 237 32.47 20.56 -25.00
CA ILE A 237 31.33 20.00 -24.24
C ILE A 237 31.12 20.73 -22.90
N THR A 238 32.17 21.25 -22.26
CA THR A 238 32.03 22.00 -20.99
C THR A 238 31.30 23.32 -21.19
N GLU A 239 31.66 24.08 -22.22
CA GLU A 239 30.94 25.32 -22.57
C GLU A 239 29.48 25.04 -22.94
N TRP A 240 29.23 23.93 -23.66
CA TRP A 240 27.88 23.56 -24.09
C TRP A 240 26.97 23.12 -22.94
N LEU A 241 27.57 22.57 -21.88
CA LEU A 241 26.90 22.14 -20.65
C LEU A 241 26.81 23.22 -19.58
N ASN A 242 27.35 24.43 -19.84
CA ASN A 242 27.31 25.50 -18.87
C ASN A 242 25.86 25.83 -18.45
N ASP A 243 25.65 26.10 -17.17
CA ASP A 243 24.34 26.36 -16.54
C ASP A 243 23.30 25.23 -16.64
N ASN A 244 23.69 24.02 -17.05
CA ASN A 244 22.76 22.89 -17.12
C ASN A 244 22.31 22.43 -15.72
N ILE A 245 21.04 22.66 -15.45
CA ILE A 245 20.42 22.43 -14.14
C ILE A 245 20.36 20.95 -13.72
N HIS A 246 20.24 20.03 -14.67
CA HIS A 246 20.14 18.60 -14.37
C HIS A 246 21.46 18.03 -13.87
N LEU A 247 22.60 18.66 -14.21
CA LEU A 247 23.91 18.27 -13.68
C LEU A 247 24.04 18.53 -12.17
N ASN A 248 23.20 19.38 -11.58
CA ASN A 248 23.18 19.62 -10.13
C ASN A 248 22.42 18.54 -9.34
N LEU A 249 21.59 17.71 -10.00
CA LEU A 249 20.77 16.69 -9.33
C LEU A 249 21.57 15.74 -8.44
N PRO A 250 22.69 15.13 -8.89
CA PRO A 250 23.48 14.24 -8.03
C PRO A 250 23.94 14.91 -6.74
N TYR A 251 24.41 16.16 -6.85
CA TYR A 251 24.83 16.95 -5.70
C TYR A 251 23.65 17.20 -4.76
N TRP A 252 22.52 17.68 -5.29
CA TRP A 252 21.34 17.97 -4.47
C TRP A 252 20.76 16.73 -3.79
N ILE A 253 20.71 15.59 -4.48
CA ILE A 253 20.22 14.34 -3.88
C ILE A 253 21.10 13.95 -2.69
N ASN A 254 22.42 14.01 -2.84
CA ASN A 254 23.34 13.63 -1.78
C ASN A 254 23.35 14.64 -0.61
N GLU A 255 23.52 15.92 -0.93
CA GLU A 255 23.62 17.01 0.06
C GLU A 255 22.35 17.14 0.90
N TYR A 256 21.19 17.07 0.25
CA TYR A 256 19.90 17.24 0.93
C TYR A 256 19.20 15.92 1.27
N ARG A 257 19.85 14.77 1.05
CA ARG A 257 19.33 13.42 1.34
C ARG A 257 17.92 13.22 0.76
N LEU A 258 17.75 13.49 -0.53
CA LEU A 258 16.42 13.54 -1.18
C LEU A 258 15.78 12.15 -1.35
N ASP A 259 16.57 11.10 -1.24
CA ASP A 259 16.19 9.69 -1.20
C ASP A 259 15.75 9.21 0.21
N HIS A 260 15.93 10.04 1.24
CA HIS A 260 15.59 9.70 2.61
C HIS A 260 14.18 10.19 2.98
N GLY A 261 13.51 9.42 3.82
CA GLY A 261 12.36 9.92 4.56
C GLY A 261 12.81 10.95 5.60
N LEU A 262 11.84 11.65 6.16
CA LEU A 262 12.04 12.65 7.19
C LEU A 262 11.55 12.11 8.53
N VAL A 263 12.43 12.12 9.51
CA VAL A 263 12.15 11.79 10.90
C VAL A 263 11.67 13.06 11.60
N THR A 264 10.50 13.00 12.24
CA THR A 264 10.00 14.07 13.10
C THR A 264 10.75 14.05 14.43
N THR A 265 11.30 15.19 14.83
CA THR A 265 12.00 15.42 16.10
C THR A 265 11.39 16.63 16.80
N SER A 266 11.81 16.91 18.05
CA SER A 266 11.42 18.16 18.73
C SER A 266 11.81 19.39 17.89
N GLU A 267 12.99 19.36 17.26
CA GLU A 267 13.53 20.44 16.43
C GLU A 267 12.95 20.51 15.02
N GLY A 268 12.08 19.56 14.66
CA GLY A 268 11.42 19.46 13.36
C GLY A 268 11.87 18.27 12.54
N PHE A 269 11.90 18.42 11.22
CA PHE A 269 12.15 17.30 10.30
C PHE A 269 13.64 17.18 9.95
N VAL A 270 14.22 16.03 10.24
CA VAL A 270 15.60 15.67 9.83
C VAL A 270 15.55 14.47 8.89
N PRO A 271 16.49 14.33 7.94
CA PRO A 271 16.60 13.11 7.15
C PRO A 271 16.76 11.88 8.06
N GLY A 272 16.14 10.77 7.67
CA GLY A 272 16.39 9.47 8.27
C GLY A 272 17.85 9.04 8.08
N ILE A 273 18.25 7.99 8.78
CA ILE A 273 19.59 7.39 8.68
C ILE A 273 19.71 6.41 7.51
N LYS A 274 18.58 5.96 6.93
CA LYS A 274 18.52 5.03 5.80
C LYS A 274 17.66 5.58 4.68
N ALA A 275 18.06 5.29 3.44
CA ALA A 275 17.31 5.68 2.25
C ALA A 275 15.93 5.00 2.21
N ALA A 276 14.89 5.82 2.07
CA ALA A 276 13.51 5.36 2.01
C ALA A 276 13.12 4.91 0.59
N ILE A 277 13.74 5.52 -0.43
CA ILE A 277 13.45 5.23 -1.83
C ILE A 277 14.72 4.91 -2.62
N GLU A 278 14.52 4.26 -3.77
CA GLU A 278 15.50 4.10 -4.82
C GLU A 278 14.97 4.80 -6.08
N PHE A 279 15.81 5.58 -6.76
CA PHE A 279 15.46 6.21 -8.03
C PHE A 279 15.41 5.17 -9.15
N ILE A 280 14.33 5.16 -9.92
CA ILE A 280 14.17 4.32 -11.12
C ILE A 280 14.36 5.15 -12.37
N SER A 281 14.00 6.44 -12.32
CA SER A 281 14.33 7.40 -13.37
C SER A 281 14.91 8.68 -12.77
N ILE A 282 15.40 9.56 -13.64
CA ILE A 282 15.82 10.89 -13.25
C ILE A 282 14.61 11.68 -12.73
N PRO A 283 14.75 12.41 -11.59
CA PRO A 283 13.71 13.29 -11.09
C PRO A 283 13.23 14.30 -12.15
N LEU A 284 11.95 14.63 -12.11
CA LEU A 284 11.39 15.60 -13.04
C LEU A 284 11.59 17.01 -12.50
N ILE A 285 12.27 17.85 -13.27
CA ILE A 285 12.46 19.26 -12.99
C ILE A 285 11.38 20.06 -13.73
N GLN A 286 10.82 21.05 -13.06
CA GLN A 286 9.89 22.03 -13.62
C GLN A 286 10.28 23.42 -13.13
N HIS A 287 10.20 24.43 -14.00
CA HIS A 287 10.38 25.80 -13.58
C HIS A 287 9.22 26.23 -12.67
N CYS A 288 9.55 26.91 -11.58
CA CYS A 288 8.59 27.64 -10.78
C CYS A 288 9.19 29.00 -10.46
N ASP A 289 8.45 30.08 -10.66
CA ASP A 289 8.94 31.41 -10.32
C ASP A 289 8.01 32.03 -9.29
N GLN A 290 8.37 31.86 -8.02
CA GLN A 290 7.54 32.30 -6.90
C GLN A 290 8.40 32.93 -5.82
N VAL A 291 7.93 34.08 -5.31
CA VAL A 291 8.52 34.76 -4.17
C VAL A 291 7.52 34.74 -3.02
N GLU A 292 7.94 34.17 -1.90
CA GLU A 292 7.14 34.09 -0.69
C GLU A 292 7.93 34.67 0.48
N VAL A 293 7.26 35.47 1.31
CA VAL A 293 7.82 35.89 2.59
C VAL A 293 6.91 35.38 3.69
N LYS A 294 7.52 34.76 4.70
CA LYS A 294 6.84 34.25 5.89
C LYS A 294 7.42 34.96 7.09
N VAL A 295 6.55 35.68 7.82
CA VAL A 295 6.90 36.22 9.14
C VAL A 295 6.00 35.53 10.15
N THR A 296 6.64 34.71 10.97
CA THR A 296 6.01 33.96 12.04
C THR A 296 6.29 34.69 13.35
N GLY A 297 5.22 35.10 14.05
CA GLY A 297 5.30 35.61 15.42
C GLY A 297 5.76 34.53 16.40
N PRO A 298 5.74 34.82 17.72
CA PRO A 298 6.02 33.80 18.73
C PRO A 298 5.04 32.63 18.55
N ILE A 299 5.56 31.48 18.12
CA ILE A 299 4.80 30.25 17.98
C ILE A 299 5.57 29.17 18.72
N ALA A 300 4.85 28.34 19.47
CA ALA A 300 5.45 27.18 20.13
C ALA A 300 5.98 26.19 19.08
N GLN A 301 7.14 25.58 19.34
CA GLN A 301 7.78 24.58 18.48
C GLN A 301 6.83 23.52 17.91
N LYS A 302 5.91 23.01 18.75
CA LYS A 302 4.87 22.07 18.33
C LYS A 302 3.99 22.66 17.22
N ASP A 303 3.54 23.91 17.38
CA ASP A 303 2.60 24.58 16.49
C ASP A 303 3.29 24.99 15.17
N LEU A 304 4.63 25.15 15.14
CA LEU A 304 5.40 25.26 13.87
C LEU A 304 5.11 24.08 12.95
N LEU A 305 5.15 22.88 13.53
CA LEU A 305 5.12 21.62 12.78
C LEU A 305 3.70 21.33 12.29
N TYR A 306 2.69 21.65 13.11
CA TYR A 306 1.27 21.52 12.75
C TYR A 306 0.83 22.56 11.69
N ASN A 307 1.15 23.85 11.88
CA ASN A 307 0.56 24.91 11.05
C ASN A 307 1.22 25.06 9.66
N ASN A 308 2.50 24.72 9.52
CA ASN A 308 3.22 25.08 8.28
C ASN A 308 3.05 24.14 7.09
N ARG A 309 2.55 22.90 7.26
CA ARG A 309 2.74 21.86 6.23
C ARG A 309 1.54 20.99 5.87
N LYS A 310 0.32 21.36 6.29
CA LYS A 310 -0.93 20.63 5.95
C LYS A 310 -0.89 19.12 6.25
N ILE A 311 -0.05 18.68 7.19
CA ILE A 311 0.01 17.28 7.62
C ILE A 311 -0.49 17.19 9.06
N ASP A 312 -1.41 16.27 9.28
CA ASP A 312 -1.95 15.99 10.61
C ASP A 312 -1.00 15.01 11.31
N LEU A 313 -0.13 15.52 12.19
CA LEU A 313 0.88 14.71 12.87
C LEU A 313 0.24 13.61 13.73
N GLU A 314 -0.98 13.82 14.25
CA GLU A 314 -1.71 12.81 15.02
C GLU A 314 -2.13 11.60 14.17
N LYS A 315 -2.21 11.79 12.85
CA LYS A 315 -2.53 10.72 11.89
C LYS A 315 -1.30 9.97 11.37
N ILE A 316 -0.08 10.40 11.71
CA ILE A 316 1.14 9.72 11.28
C ILE A 316 1.34 8.46 12.13
N PRO A 317 1.32 7.25 11.54
CA PRO A 317 1.51 6.01 12.29
C PRO A 317 2.87 5.97 12.98
N PHE A 318 2.90 5.37 14.17
CA PHE A 318 4.13 5.08 14.94
C PHE A 318 4.94 6.31 15.36
N LEU A 319 4.38 7.51 15.24
CA LEU A 319 5.01 8.73 15.73
C LEU A 319 4.77 8.86 17.25
N GLU A 320 5.83 8.72 18.05
CA GLU A 320 5.81 9.01 19.48
C GLU A 320 6.38 10.42 19.70
N MET A 321 5.52 11.41 19.98
CA MET A 321 5.97 12.77 20.31
C MET A 321 6.05 12.97 21.81
N SER A 322 7.25 13.25 22.32
CA SER A 322 7.44 13.87 23.64
C SER A 322 8.05 15.25 23.43
N PHE A 323 7.26 16.30 23.62
CA PHE A 323 7.78 17.67 23.60
C PHE A 323 8.53 17.92 24.92
N GLY A 324 9.79 18.37 24.82
CA GLY A 324 10.55 18.89 25.97
C GLY A 324 10.04 20.27 26.40
N GLU A 325 10.88 21.03 27.11
CA GLU A 325 10.59 22.44 27.41
C GLU A 325 10.30 23.20 26.10
N THR A 326 9.12 23.80 26.01
CA THR A 326 8.67 24.50 24.81
C THR A 326 9.33 25.86 24.73
N PHE A 327 10.22 26.05 23.75
CA PHE A 327 10.68 27.37 23.34
C PHE A 327 9.76 27.93 22.25
N GLU A 328 9.57 29.24 22.28
CA GLU A 328 8.95 29.97 21.18
C GLU A 328 10.05 30.54 20.28
N TYR A 329 9.74 30.68 19.00
CA TYR A 329 10.63 31.35 18.05
C TYR A 329 9.87 32.46 17.34
N ILE A 330 10.61 33.48 16.95
CA ILE A 330 10.18 34.45 15.95
C ILE A 330 11.01 34.16 14.70
N LYS A 331 10.35 33.96 13.56
CA LYS A 331 10.98 33.53 12.31
C LYS A 331 10.62 34.46 11.17
N CYS A 332 11.61 34.84 10.36
CA CYS A 332 11.39 35.47 9.06
C CYS A 332 12.06 34.62 7.98
N GLN A 333 11.33 34.34 6.90
CA GLN A 333 11.84 33.63 5.74
C GLN A 333 11.51 34.40 4.48
N ILE A 334 12.49 34.58 3.61
CA ILE A 334 12.31 35.06 2.23
C ILE A 334 12.71 33.91 1.32
N LEU A 335 11.75 33.43 0.54
CA LEU A 335 11.85 32.24 -0.29
C LEU A 335 11.69 32.67 -1.76
N ARG A 336 12.72 32.45 -2.57
CA ARG A 336 12.65 32.55 -4.03
C ARG A 336 12.72 31.15 -4.61
N SER A 337 11.57 30.58 -4.96
CA SER A 337 11.53 29.31 -5.67
C SER A 337 11.86 29.54 -7.14
N THR A 338 12.74 28.73 -7.72
CA THR A 338 13.15 28.80 -9.13
C THR A 338 12.86 27.50 -9.90
N ILE A 339 12.93 26.36 -9.20
CA ILE A 339 12.47 25.08 -9.74
C ILE A 339 11.75 24.24 -8.70
N GLY A 340 10.83 23.41 -9.18
CA GLY A 340 10.30 22.25 -8.49
C GLY A 340 10.95 20.97 -9.02
N ILE A 341 11.33 20.08 -8.12
CA ILE A 341 11.83 18.74 -8.42
C ILE A 341 10.83 17.73 -7.87
N ARG A 342 10.31 16.89 -8.75
CA ARG A 342 9.48 15.76 -8.37
C ARG A 342 10.33 14.50 -8.27
N ILE A 343 10.36 13.95 -7.07
CA ILE A 343 11.20 12.83 -6.65
C ILE A 343 10.42 11.52 -6.67
N PHE A 344 9.12 11.56 -6.37
CA PHE A 344 8.27 10.38 -6.31
C PHE A 344 6.94 10.60 -7.02
N GLU A 345 6.62 9.68 -7.94
CA GLU A 345 5.32 9.62 -8.63
C GLU A 345 5.05 8.18 -9.08
N LYS A 346 4.03 7.53 -8.52
CA LYS A 346 3.71 6.11 -8.79
C LYS A 346 3.42 5.85 -10.28
N THR A 347 2.74 6.77 -10.97
CA THR A 347 2.34 6.62 -12.39
C THR A 347 3.53 6.67 -13.35
N ARG A 348 4.47 7.60 -13.12
CA ARG A 348 5.67 7.80 -13.95
C ARG A 348 6.84 6.92 -13.54
N LYS A 349 6.74 6.20 -12.41
CA LYS A 349 7.79 5.33 -11.85
C LYS A 349 9.12 6.07 -11.71
N ILE A 350 9.10 7.27 -11.12
CA ILE A 350 10.32 8.04 -10.88
C ILE A 350 11.20 7.36 -9.84
N SER A 351 10.58 6.84 -8.78
CA SER A 351 11.23 6.13 -7.70
C SER A 351 10.25 5.14 -7.06
N GLN A 352 10.79 4.24 -6.26
CA GLN A 352 10.04 3.24 -5.48
C GLN A 352 10.62 3.16 -4.06
N PRO A 353 9.86 2.63 -3.09
CA PRO A 353 10.42 2.26 -1.79
C PRO A 353 11.67 1.39 -1.98
N SER A 354 12.71 1.65 -1.18
CA SER A 354 13.93 0.85 -1.24
C SER A 354 13.62 -0.61 -0.88
N LYS A 355 14.33 -1.55 -1.52
CA LYS A 355 14.09 -2.98 -1.26
C LYS A 355 14.33 -3.31 0.22
N LYS A 356 15.34 -2.66 0.80
CA LYS A 356 15.67 -2.80 2.22
C LYS A 356 14.55 -2.30 3.13
N LEU A 357 13.91 -1.17 2.82
CA LEU A 357 12.75 -0.68 3.57
C LEU A 357 11.59 -1.69 3.50
N LEU A 358 11.30 -2.23 2.30
CA LEU A 358 10.22 -3.21 2.13
C LEU A 358 10.47 -4.49 2.92
N ASP A 359 11.69 -5.01 2.89
CA ASP A 359 12.09 -6.21 3.64
C ASP A 359 12.04 -5.96 5.15
N ASP A 360 12.55 -4.81 5.62
CA ASP A 360 12.52 -4.41 7.03
C ASP A 360 11.07 -4.25 7.55
N VAL A 361 10.19 -3.60 6.78
CA VAL A 361 8.75 -3.45 7.12
C VAL A 361 8.07 -4.81 7.15
N LYS A 362 8.33 -5.69 6.18
CA LYS A 362 7.76 -7.03 6.17
C LYS A 362 8.21 -7.86 7.38
N ASN A 363 9.49 -7.79 7.74
CA ASN A 363 10.02 -8.45 8.94
C ASN A 363 9.42 -7.86 10.23
N ALA A 364 9.25 -6.54 10.28
CA ALA A 364 8.61 -5.86 11.41
C ALA A 364 7.14 -6.26 11.55
N LEU A 365 6.40 -6.33 10.44
CA LEU A 365 5.05 -6.87 10.42
C LEU A 365 5.05 -8.32 10.87
N ASP A 366 6.01 -9.16 10.51
CA ASP A 366 6.04 -10.57 10.95
C ASP A 366 6.47 -10.77 12.42
N SER A 367 6.85 -9.70 13.12
CA SER A 367 7.19 -9.73 14.55
C SER A 367 6.00 -10.05 15.45
N ILE A 368 6.31 -10.57 16.64
CA ILE A 368 5.35 -10.78 17.74
C ILE A 368 4.80 -9.42 18.24
N ASN A 369 5.64 -8.39 18.21
CA ASN A 369 5.29 -7.01 18.51
C ASN A 369 5.56 -6.13 17.28
N PRO A 370 4.62 -6.12 16.31
CA PRO A 370 4.80 -5.37 15.08
C PRO A 370 4.79 -3.85 15.31
N TYR A 371 4.06 -3.36 16.33
CA TYR A 371 3.99 -1.93 16.63
C TYR A 371 5.37 -1.38 16.99
N LYS A 372 6.04 -1.97 17.99
CA LYS A 372 7.38 -1.55 18.41
C LYS A 372 8.43 -1.73 17.31
N ALA A 373 8.34 -2.83 16.56
CA ALA A 373 9.24 -3.06 15.44
C ALA A 373 9.09 -1.98 14.36
N LEU A 374 7.85 -1.61 13.99
CA LEU A 374 7.59 -0.55 13.02
C LEU A 374 7.98 0.83 13.55
N THR A 375 7.76 1.15 14.83
CA THR A 375 8.25 2.41 15.43
C THR A 375 9.76 2.56 15.23
N ILE A 376 10.54 1.49 15.45
CA ILE A 376 11.98 1.50 15.21
C ILE A 376 12.27 1.74 13.72
N ILE A 377 11.64 0.99 12.82
CA ILE A 377 11.87 1.15 11.36
C ILE A 377 11.54 2.59 10.89
N PHE A 378 10.40 3.15 11.30
CA PHE A 378 10.01 4.51 10.90
C PHE A 378 10.92 5.58 11.53
N SER A 379 11.48 5.34 12.73
CA SER A 379 12.50 6.23 13.29
C SER A 379 13.84 6.20 12.52
N GLU A 380 14.15 5.10 11.84
CA GLU A 380 15.39 4.97 11.06
C GLU A 380 15.26 5.49 9.63
N TYR A 381 14.14 5.19 8.97
CA TYR A 381 13.91 5.57 7.56
C TYR A 381 13.19 6.90 7.40
N GLY A 382 12.33 7.27 8.35
CA GLY A 382 11.49 8.47 8.30
C GLY A 382 10.03 8.18 8.66
N HIS A 383 9.35 9.20 9.17
CA HIS A 383 7.92 9.17 9.45
C HIS A 383 7.10 9.68 8.26
N VAL A 384 7.66 10.65 7.53
CA VAL A 384 7.06 11.27 6.35
C VAL A 384 8.04 11.27 5.18
N PHE A 385 7.52 11.48 3.98
CA PHE A 385 8.30 11.62 2.76
C PHE A 385 7.87 12.85 1.98
N CYS A 386 8.79 13.47 1.24
CA CYS A 386 8.51 14.65 0.45
C CYS A 386 8.62 14.32 -1.06
N PRO A 387 7.50 13.98 -1.73
CA PRO A 387 7.50 13.63 -3.16
C PRO A 387 7.89 14.78 -4.10
N GLU A 388 7.76 16.03 -3.66
CA GLU A 388 8.05 17.22 -4.48
C GLU A 388 8.70 18.30 -3.63
N ILE A 389 9.80 18.86 -4.13
CA ILE A 389 10.69 19.78 -3.41
C ILE A 389 10.98 20.99 -4.29
N THR A 390 11.18 22.16 -3.69
CA THR A 390 11.59 23.35 -4.44
C THR A 390 13.01 23.80 -4.10
N PHE A 391 13.72 24.28 -5.12
CA PHE A 391 15.06 24.84 -5.04
C PHE A 391 15.09 26.29 -5.55
N GLY A 392 16.05 27.05 -5.03
CA GLY A 392 16.26 28.44 -5.35
C GLY A 392 16.92 29.19 -4.19
N GLY A 393 16.48 30.40 -3.92
CA GLY A 393 16.99 31.25 -2.84
C GLY A 393 16.23 31.07 -1.53
N ASN A 394 16.95 30.90 -0.43
CA ASN A 394 16.37 30.84 0.92
C ASN A 394 17.16 31.75 1.87
N LEU A 395 16.52 32.80 2.37
CA LEU A 395 17.02 33.60 3.48
C LEU A 395 16.12 33.35 4.68
N THR A 396 16.62 32.61 5.67
CA THR A 396 15.90 32.32 6.90
C THR A 396 16.64 32.91 8.09
N ILE A 397 15.90 33.55 8.99
CA ILE A 397 16.38 33.98 10.30
C ILE A 397 15.38 33.54 11.35
N SER A 398 15.89 32.99 12.45
CA SER A 398 15.11 32.61 13.62
C SER A 398 15.81 33.11 14.88
N THR A 399 15.04 33.66 15.81
CA THR A 399 15.54 34.04 17.14
C THR A 399 14.72 33.32 18.20
N TYR A 400 15.41 32.72 19.18
CA TYR A 400 14.79 32.03 20.30
C TYR A 400 14.21 33.01 21.30
N PHE A 401 13.04 32.68 21.80
CA PHE A 401 12.32 33.44 22.81
C PHE A 401 12.14 32.56 24.06
N PRO A 402 12.87 32.83 25.16
CA PRO A 402 12.76 32.02 26.36
C PRO A 402 11.40 32.26 27.05
N TYR A 403 10.71 31.15 27.36
CA TYR A 403 9.35 31.09 27.93
C TYR A 403 9.20 31.79 29.30
N TYR A 404 10.28 32.26 29.93
CA TYR A 404 10.31 32.80 31.29
C TYR A 404 9.91 34.27 31.45
N TRP A 405 9.41 34.94 30.42
CA TRP A 405 8.80 36.28 30.56
C TRP A 405 7.31 36.12 30.94
N GLU A 406 7.05 35.71 32.19
CA GLU A 406 5.68 35.62 32.70
C GLU A 406 4.92 36.95 32.55
N LYS A 407 3.65 36.85 32.14
CA LYS A 407 2.57 37.75 32.59
C LYS A 407 2.77 39.24 32.31
N HIS A 408 2.86 39.65 31.05
CA HIS A 408 2.25 40.92 30.67
C HIS A 408 0.94 40.67 29.92
N SER A 409 -0.08 40.63 30.76
CA SER A 409 -1.51 40.63 30.52
C SER A 409 -1.97 41.62 29.43
N ASP A 410 -3.02 41.20 28.74
CA ASP A 410 -4.09 42.01 28.14
C ASP A 410 -3.88 42.67 26.76
N SER A 411 -2.91 42.25 25.94
CA SER A 411 -2.91 42.68 24.51
C SER A 411 -2.47 41.65 23.48
N GLU A 412 -2.25 40.39 23.85
CA GLU A 412 -1.84 39.34 22.92
C GLU A 412 -3.03 38.82 22.11
N LYS A 413 -3.52 39.65 21.20
CA LYS A 413 -4.07 39.12 19.96
C LYS A 413 -2.97 38.26 19.34
N ASN A 414 -3.29 37.00 19.08
CA ASN A 414 -2.56 36.12 18.16
C ASN A 414 -1.91 36.99 17.08
N PHE A 415 -0.59 37.02 17.00
CA PHE A 415 0.03 37.50 15.79
C PHE A 415 -0.33 36.48 14.72
N ASP A 416 -1.42 36.75 13.97
CA ASP A 416 -1.79 35.93 12.83
C ASP A 416 -0.56 35.88 11.91
N GLU A 417 -0.14 34.66 11.57
CA GLU A 417 1.01 34.43 10.69
C GLU A 417 0.91 35.37 9.48
N TRP A 418 1.86 36.30 9.36
CA TRP A 418 1.86 37.18 8.20
C TRP A 418 2.46 36.40 7.04
N ARG A 419 1.59 36.07 6.09
CA ARG A 419 1.92 35.31 4.89
C ARG A 419 1.36 36.02 3.69
N GLY A 420 2.24 36.42 2.78
CA GLY A 420 1.87 36.99 1.49
C GLY A 420 2.66 36.32 0.38
N SER A 421 1.97 36.00 -0.72
CA SER A 421 2.65 35.98 -2.03
C SER A 421 3.03 37.42 -2.33
N ILE A 422 4.30 37.68 -2.58
CA ILE A 422 4.76 39.06 -2.73
C ILE A 422 5.28 39.28 -4.13
N ASP A 423 4.43 39.89 -4.95
CA ASP A 423 4.78 40.31 -6.29
C ASP A 423 5.53 41.67 -6.30
N GLN A 424 5.72 42.31 -5.12
CA GLN A 424 6.31 43.65 -4.98
C GLN A 424 7.41 43.70 -3.90
N ILE A 425 8.62 44.10 -4.29
CA ILE A 425 9.81 44.23 -3.40
C ILE A 425 9.51 45.08 -2.15
N ASP A 426 8.66 46.11 -2.27
CA ASP A 426 8.32 46.99 -1.14
C ASP A 426 7.60 46.25 -0.02
N ASN A 427 6.76 45.26 -0.35
CA ASN A 427 6.09 44.43 0.66
C ASN A 427 7.08 43.48 1.36
N ILE A 428 8.17 43.05 0.70
CA ILE A 428 9.25 42.28 1.32
C ILE A 428 10.03 43.16 2.31
N LYS A 429 10.34 44.39 1.91
CA LYS A 429 10.99 45.38 2.77
C LYS A 429 10.11 45.74 3.97
N GLU A 430 8.80 45.87 3.77
CA GLU A 430 7.82 46.08 4.85
C GLU A 430 7.72 44.88 5.78
N ALA A 431 7.70 43.64 5.26
CA ALA A 431 7.71 42.43 6.08
C ALA A 431 8.96 42.34 6.98
N LEU A 432 10.14 42.65 6.42
CA LEU A 432 11.38 42.74 7.17
C LEU A 432 11.34 43.83 8.25
N LYS A 433 10.71 44.98 7.95
CA LYS A 433 10.50 46.06 8.92
C LYS A 433 9.57 45.64 10.05
N ASN A 434 8.48 44.93 9.72
CA ASN A 434 7.55 44.42 10.71
C ASN A 434 8.22 43.37 11.60
N TRP A 435 9.03 42.47 11.04
CA TRP A 435 9.82 41.51 11.80
C TRP A 435 10.84 42.16 12.74
N GLU A 436 11.60 43.17 12.26
CA GLU A 436 12.49 43.93 13.14
C GLU A 436 11.73 44.65 14.26
N THR A 437 10.56 45.20 13.95
CA THR A 437 9.69 45.85 14.94
C THR A 437 9.23 44.86 16.01
N LEU A 438 8.91 43.61 15.62
CA LEU A 438 8.62 42.54 16.58
C LEU A 438 9.82 42.24 17.47
N LEU A 439 11.02 42.06 16.91
CA LEU A 439 12.22 41.80 17.71
C LEU A 439 12.50 42.93 18.72
N ILE A 440 12.38 44.19 18.30
CA ILE A 440 12.52 45.36 19.17
C ILE A 440 11.45 45.36 20.27
N ARG A 441 10.19 45.07 19.92
CA ARG A 441 9.07 44.97 20.88
C ARG A 441 9.37 43.95 21.98
N TYR A 442 9.98 42.83 21.60
CA TYR A 442 10.37 41.76 22.52
C TYR A 442 11.77 41.92 23.13
N LYS A 443 12.44 43.07 22.90
CA LYS A 443 13.79 43.38 23.39
C LYS A 443 14.85 42.33 23.00
N LEU A 444 14.68 41.74 21.82
CA LEU A 444 15.62 40.77 21.25
C LEU A 444 16.65 41.48 20.37
N ASN A 445 17.86 40.92 20.32
CA ASN A 445 18.87 41.37 19.36
C ASN A 445 18.37 41.12 17.94
N VAL A 446 18.56 42.08 17.03
CA VAL A 446 18.25 41.93 15.60
C VAL A 446 19.41 41.19 14.92
N PRO A 447 19.27 39.91 14.55
CA PRO A 447 20.30 39.21 13.80
C PRO A 447 20.40 39.79 12.39
N LYS A 448 21.61 39.77 11.81
CA LYS A 448 21.76 39.99 10.36
C LYS A 448 21.10 38.83 9.62
N LEU A 449 20.46 39.12 8.48
CA LEU A 449 20.01 38.12 7.51
C LEU A 449 21.15 37.14 7.21
N ALA A 450 20.80 35.85 7.08
CA ALA A 450 21.72 34.83 6.60
C ALA A 450 22.35 35.28 5.26
N ASN A 451 23.60 34.88 5.01
CA ASN A 451 24.38 35.27 3.82
C ASN A 451 24.73 36.77 3.71
N ASN A 452 24.67 37.54 4.82
CA ASN A 452 25.05 38.97 4.87
C ASN A 452 24.24 39.88 3.92
N VAL A 453 23.07 39.45 3.45
CA VAL A 453 22.21 40.27 2.59
C VAL A 453 21.54 41.35 3.44
N SER A 454 21.82 42.63 3.20
CA SER A 454 21.10 43.71 3.91
C SER A 454 19.68 43.88 3.34
N ARG A 455 18.76 44.47 4.11
CA ARG A 455 17.42 44.87 3.61
C ARG A 455 17.50 45.69 2.32
N GLU A 456 18.53 46.53 2.19
CA GLU A 456 18.75 47.41 1.05
C GLU A 456 19.17 46.67 -0.22
N ASN A 457 19.74 45.46 -0.09
CA ASN A 457 20.25 44.66 -1.20
C ASN A 457 19.35 43.44 -1.53
N ILE A 458 18.15 43.37 -0.95
CA ILE A 458 17.26 42.22 -1.14
C ILE A 458 16.76 42.08 -2.59
N ASP A 459 16.57 43.21 -3.28
CA ASP A 459 16.19 43.29 -4.69
C ASP A 459 17.30 42.77 -5.61
N ILE A 460 18.56 43.11 -5.31
CA ILE A 460 19.73 42.58 -6.02
C ILE A 460 19.77 41.06 -5.85
N TRP A 461 19.65 40.58 -4.61
CA TRP A 461 19.65 39.14 -4.32
C TRP A 461 18.51 38.40 -5.05
N LEU A 462 17.29 38.93 -5.04
CA LEU A 462 16.14 38.32 -5.73
C LEU A 462 16.33 38.25 -7.25
N ARG A 463 17.01 39.24 -7.84
CA ARG A 463 17.30 39.31 -9.29
C ARG A 463 18.44 38.39 -9.70
N ASP A 464 19.43 38.21 -8.83
CA ASP A 464 20.65 37.50 -9.17
C ASP A 464 20.59 36.00 -8.83
N ILE A 465 19.79 35.60 -7.83
CA ILE A 465 19.67 34.18 -7.45
C ILE A 465 19.23 33.26 -8.61
N PRO A 466 18.25 33.61 -9.49
CA PRO A 466 17.83 32.70 -10.56
C PRO A 466 18.91 32.50 -11.63
N LYS A 467 19.92 33.38 -11.68
CA LYS A 467 21.02 33.31 -12.66
C LYS A 467 22.17 32.41 -12.21
N ASN A 468 22.19 31.98 -10.96
CA ASN A 468 23.29 31.19 -10.40
C ASN A 468 22.78 29.95 -9.69
N SER A 469 22.51 28.89 -10.46
CA SER A 469 21.98 27.61 -9.97
C SER A 469 22.89 26.91 -8.96
N HIS A 470 24.20 27.16 -9.01
CA HIS A 470 25.16 26.62 -8.04
C HIS A 470 24.98 27.19 -6.63
N SER A 471 24.37 28.37 -6.50
CA SER A 471 24.08 29.00 -5.20
C SER A 471 22.72 28.61 -4.62
N TRP A 472 21.95 27.78 -5.34
CA TRP A 472 20.62 27.39 -4.89
C TRP A 472 20.68 26.43 -3.72
N SER A 473 19.69 26.60 -2.85
CA SER A 473 19.48 25.77 -1.68
C SER A 473 18.06 25.24 -1.65
N LEU A 474 17.82 24.31 -0.74
CA LEU A 474 16.48 23.81 -0.45
C LEU A 474 15.59 24.96 0.04
N VAL A 475 14.54 25.28 -0.71
CA VAL A 475 13.59 26.35 -0.40
C VAL A 475 12.45 25.79 0.45
N ASP A 476 11.83 24.70 -0.01
CA ASP A 476 10.65 24.16 0.66
C ASP A 476 10.44 22.65 0.47
N ARG A 477 9.74 22.05 1.45
CA ARG A 477 9.26 20.65 1.50
C ARG A 477 7.80 20.62 1.95
N THR A 478 6.92 21.42 1.33
CA THR A 478 5.54 21.64 1.82
C THR A 478 4.59 20.48 1.56
N LYS A 479 4.84 19.66 0.54
CA LYS A 479 4.00 18.48 0.24
C LYS A 479 4.58 17.27 0.94
N LEU A 480 4.27 17.10 2.22
CA LEU A 480 4.65 15.91 2.98
C LEU A 480 3.53 14.87 2.91
N ILE A 481 3.90 13.60 2.77
CA ILE A 481 2.99 12.46 2.89
C ILE A 481 3.54 11.50 3.96
N PRO A 482 2.71 10.75 4.70
CA PRO A 482 3.18 9.67 5.56
C PRO A 482 4.07 8.69 4.77
N LEU A 483 5.15 8.20 5.38
CA LEU A 483 6.08 7.30 4.68
C LEU A 483 5.37 6.03 4.16
N TYR A 484 4.38 5.53 4.91
CA TYR A 484 3.67 4.31 4.55
C TYR A 484 2.84 4.45 3.26
N ASP A 485 2.51 5.67 2.82
CA ASP A 485 1.79 5.94 1.56
C ASP A 485 2.60 5.53 0.32
N LEU A 486 3.93 5.36 0.47
CA LEU A 486 4.80 4.88 -0.59
C LEU A 486 4.56 3.39 -0.91
N PHE A 487 4.05 2.60 0.04
CA PHE A 487 3.88 1.15 -0.10
C PHE A 487 2.69 0.76 -0.99
N ASP A 488 2.55 -0.53 -1.26
CA ASP A 488 1.37 -1.11 -1.91
C ASP A 488 0.15 -1.14 -0.97
N GLN A 489 -1.04 -1.30 -1.54
CA GLN A 489 -2.29 -1.24 -0.78
C GLN A 489 -2.41 -2.30 0.31
N ASN A 490 -1.84 -3.49 0.13
CA ASN A 490 -1.92 -4.56 1.14
C ASN A 490 -1.09 -4.20 2.36
N THR A 491 0.14 -3.75 2.14
CA THR A 491 1.04 -3.30 3.22
C THR A 491 0.46 -2.10 3.95
N GLN A 492 -0.14 -1.15 3.22
CA GLN A 492 -0.83 0.01 3.82
C GLN A 492 -1.99 -0.43 4.73
N ASN A 493 -2.83 -1.36 4.26
CA ASN A 493 -3.97 -1.86 5.03
C ASN A 493 -3.51 -2.56 6.32
N GLU A 494 -2.44 -3.37 6.26
CA GLU A 494 -1.88 -4.02 7.45
C GLU A 494 -1.37 -3.01 8.47
N ILE A 495 -0.67 -1.96 8.03
CA ILE A 495 -0.21 -0.87 8.90
C ILE A 495 -1.38 -0.11 9.53
N GLN A 496 -2.42 0.19 8.76
CA GLN A 496 -3.61 0.89 9.26
C GLN A 496 -4.39 0.05 10.29
N ASP A 497 -4.50 -1.26 10.08
CA ASP A 497 -5.13 -2.18 11.02
C ASP A 497 -4.41 -2.23 12.38
N LEU A 498 -3.08 -2.01 12.40
CA LEU A 498 -2.28 -1.91 13.63
C LEU A 498 -2.49 -0.58 14.37
N ASN A 499 -2.73 0.51 13.64
CA ASN A 499 -2.78 1.86 14.20
C ASN A 499 -4.17 2.26 14.73
N ASN A 500 -5.18 1.37 14.63
CA ASN A 500 -6.53 1.66 15.10
C ASN A 500 -6.67 1.48 16.63
N GLU A 501 -6.57 2.58 17.37
CA GLU A 501 -6.59 2.59 18.85
C GLU A 501 -7.94 2.23 19.48
N LYS A 502 -9.04 2.27 18.72
CA LYS A 502 -10.37 2.07 19.31
C LYS A 502 -10.84 0.63 19.22
N GLN A 503 -10.17 -0.21 18.44
CA GLN A 503 -10.63 -1.57 18.17
C GLN A 503 -9.84 -2.61 18.94
N LYS A 504 -10.50 -3.35 19.84
CA LYS A 504 -9.94 -4.58 20.40
C LYS A 504 -9.68 -5.58 19.27
N LYS A 505 -8.62 -6.38 19.38
CA LYS A 505 -8.27 -7.45 18.44
C LYS A 505 -7.90 -8.71 19.22
N VAL A 506 -7.93 -9.86 18.55
CA VAL A 506 -7.34 -11.08 19.09
C VAL A 506 -5.83 -10.93 19.00
N LEU A 507 -5.15 -10.71 20.12
CA LEU A 507 -3.72 -10.42 20.16
C LEU A 507 -2.88 -11.69 20.02
N MET A 508 -3.34 -12.79 20.63
CA MET A 508 -2.70 -14.10 20.54
C MET A 508 -3.68 -15.21 20.93
N SER A 509 -3.36 -16.44 20.59
CA SER A 509 -4.13 -17.63 20.97
C SER A 509 -3.21 -18.78 21.33
N GLY A 510 -3.72 -19.73 22.11
CA GLY A 510 -2.94 -20.88 22.52
C GLY A 510 -3.79 -22.05 22.99
N VAL A 511 -3.11 -23.18 23.21
CA VAL A 511 -3.71 -24.41 23.70
C VAL A 511 -2.87 -24.92 24.86
N THR A 512 -3.49 -24.99 26.04
CA THR A 512 -2.86 -25.55 27.24
C THR A 512 -3.33 -26.98 27.40
N LYS A 513 -2.41 -27.95 27.29
CA LYS A 513 -2.70 -29.36 27.59
C LYS A 513 -2.61 -29.54 29.10
N LEU A 514 -3.65 -30.15 29.68
CA LEU A 514 -3.72 -30.37 31.11
C LEU A 514 -3.60 -31.87 31.37
N PHE A 515 -2.55 -32.23 32.09
CA PHE A 515 -2.23 -33.61 32.44
C PHE A 515 -2.70 -33.91 33.86
N LYS A 516 -3.07 -35.17 34.12
CA LYS A 516 -3.56 -35.68 35.40
C LYS A 516 -2.85 -35.07 36.63
N GLY A 517 -3.65 -34.56 37.57
CA GLY A 517 -3.22 -34.21 38.93
C GLY A 517 -4.34 -33.47 39.70
N ASP A 518 -4.25 -33.45 41.03
CA ASP A 518 -5.16 -32.73 41.94
C ASP A 518 -5.11 -31.19 41.80
N ILE A 519 -4.27 -30.69 40.88
CA ILE A 519 -4.03 -29.27 40.68
C ILE A 519 -5.19 -28.66 39.89
N ARG A 520 -6.00 -27.84 40.57
CA ARG A 520 -7.19 -27.16 40.02
C ARG A 520 -6.86 -25.89 39.21
N TYR A 521 -5.59 -25.49 39.14
CA TYR A 521 -5.16 -24.29 38.44
C TYR A 521 -3.84 -24.46 37.68
N TYR A 522 -3.71 -23.80 36.52
CA TYR A 522 -2.55 -23.90 35.65
C TYR A 522 -2.09 -22.52 35.21
N ARG A 523 -0.79 -22.24 35.36
CA ARG A 523 -0.18 -21.01 34.89
C ARG A 523 0.10 -21.12 33.40
N VAL A 524 -0.45 -20.18 32.64
CA VAL A 524 0.00 -19.90 31.27
C VAL A 524 1.00 -18.76 31.37
N GLU A 525 2.24 -19.05 30.98
CA GLU A 525 3.30 -18.05 30.89
C GLU A 525 3.48 -17.63 29.43
N PHE A 526 3.60 -16.32 29.22
CA PHE A 526 3.98 -15.79 27.93
C PHE A 526 5.49 -15.97 27.75
N GLY A 527 5.93 -16.28 26.52
CA GLY A 527 7.36 -16.35 26.22
C GLY A 527 8.11 -15.00 26.34
N HIS A 528 7.39 -13.91 26.57
CA HIS A 528 7.89 -12.56 26.81
C HIS A 528 6.87 -11.78 27.65
N ASN A 529 7.31 -10.74 28.36
CA ASN A 529 6.40 -9.86 29.09
C ASN A 529 5.71 -8.88 28.14
N LEU A 530 4.40 -8.72 28.32
CA LEU A 530 3.58 -7.68 27.68
C LEU A 530 3.83 -6.32 28.37
N LYS A 531 3.49 -5.21 27.71
CA LYS A 531 3.67 -3.87 28.32
C LYS A 531 2.59 -3.53 29.34
N SER A 532 1.39 -4.05 29.13
CA SER A 532 0.22 -3.83 29.99
C SER A 532 -0.53 -5.14 30.21
N ASN A 533 -1.25 -5.22 31.33
CA ASN A 533 -2.23 -6.28 31.61
C ASN A 533 -3.66 -5.92 31.18
N ASP A 534 -3.83 -4.84 30.41
CA ASP A 534 -5.09 -4.39 29.79
C ASP A 534 -5.50 -5.33 28.63
N TYR A 535 -5.78 -6.58 28.99
CA TYR A 535 -6.29 -7.59 28.09
C TYR A 535 -7.28 -8.50 28.81
N ASP A 536 -8.17 -9.08 28.01
CA ASP A 536 -9.12 -10.10 28.40
C ASP A 536 -8.67 -11.45 27.87
N VAL A 537 -9.05 -12.51 28.58
CA VAL A 537 -8.78 -13.89 28.17
C VAL A 537 -10.11 -14.61 28.08
N ILE A 538 -10.38 -15.16 26.91
CA ILE A 538 -11.54 -16.01 26.67
C ILE A 538 -11.06 -17.40 26.28
N GLY A 539 -11.86 -18.42 26.56
CA GLY A 539 -11.47 -19.78 26.23
C GLY A 539 -12.45 -20.83 26.76
N SER A 540 -12.17 -22.09 26.41
CA SER A 540 -13.02 -23.21 26.80
C SER A 540 -12.21 -24.51 26.93
N ALA A 541 -12.74 -25.45 27.72
CA ALA A 541 -12.19 -26.79 27.83
C ALA A 541 -12.73 -27.67 26.69
N ILE A 542 -11.83 -28.49 26.12
CA ILE A 542 -12.13 -29.36 24.99
C ILE A 542 -11.57 -30.77 25.19
N THR A 543 -12.32 -31.75 24.71
CA THR A 543 -11.89 -33.15 24.60
C THR A 543 -12.33 -33.67 23.24
N ASN A 544 -11.44 -34.37 22.51
CA ASN A 544 -11.74 -34.90 21.18
C ASN A 544 -12.43 -33.88 20.26
N ASN A 545 -11.94 -32.64 20.27
CA ASN A 545 -12.40 -31.61 19.34
C ASN A 545 -13.89 -31.22 19.57
N LEU A 546 -14.35 -31.36 20.81
CA LEU A 546 -15.69 -31.01 21.28
C LEU A 546 -15.62 -30.21 22.58
N ARG A 547 -16.54 -29.26 22.76
CA ARG A 547 -16.67 -28.44 23.97
C ARG A 547 -17.05 -29.30 25.17
N ARG A 548 -16.44 -29.02 26.33
CA ARG A 548 -16.83 -29.60 27.62
C ARG A 548 -17.77 -28.66 28.37
N ASP A 549 -19.06 -28.91 28.28
CA ASP A 549 -20.12 -28.13 28.97
C ASP A 549 -20.18 -28.42 30.48
N ASP A 550 -19.58 -29.52 30.92
CA ASP A 550 -19.50 -29.98 32.31
C ASP A 550 -18.36 -29.34 33.10
N LEU A 551 -17.48 -28.58 32.43
CA LEU A 551 -16.34 -27.89 33.03
C LEU A 551 -16.50 -26.38 32.91
N ILE A 552 -16.33 -25.69 34.04
CA ILE A 552 -16.22 -24.23 34.06
C ILE A 552 -14.73 -23.87 34.06
N VAL A 553 -14.32 -23.11 33.03
CA VAL A 553 -12.96 -22.57 32.91
C VAL A 553 -12.98 -21.10 33.26
N LYS A 554 -12.20 -20.71 34.27
CA LYS A 554 -12.03 -19.31 34.68
C LYS A 554 -10.60 -18.86 34.42
N PHE A 555 -10.44 -17.63 33.94
CA PHE A 555 -9.13 -17.01 33.71
C PHE A 555 -8.91 -15.92 34.76
N LYS A 556 -7.88 -16.04 35.59
CA LYS A 556 -7.62 -15.15 36.73
C LYS A 556 -6.15 -14.75 36.82
N SER A 557 -5.86 -13.83 37.75
CA SER A 557 -4.51 -13.39 38.09
C SER A 557 -3.69 -12.98 36.85
N LYS A 558 -4.36 -12.24 35.96
CA LYS A 558 -3.81 -11.69 34.72
C LYS A 558 -2.72 -10.66 35.07
N ASN A 559 -1.54 -10.85 34.52
CA ASN A 559 -0.45 -9.87 34.60
C ASN A 559 0.33 -9.85 33.27
N VAL A 560 1.36 -9.02 33.21
CA VAL A 560 2.19 -8.86 32.01
C VAL A 560 2.91 -10.14 31.57
N SER A 561 3.08 -11.12 32.45
CA SER A 561 3.80 -12.37 32.17
C SER A 561 2.88 -13.56 31.89
N GLY A 562 1.55 -13.39 32.03
CA GLY A 562 0.62 -14.50 31.86
C GLY A 562 -0.63 -14.42 32.72
N PHE A 563 -1.35 -15.54 32.77
CA PHE A 563 -2.58 -15.69 33.54
C PHE A 563 -2.70 -17.11 34.12
N LEU A 564 -3.61 -17.29 35.08
CA LEU A 564 -3.97 -18.59 35.64
C LEU A 564 -5.28 -19.08 35.03
N ILE A 565 -5.31 -20.35 34.63
CA ILE A 565 -6.51 -21.10 34.26
C ILE A 565 -6.98 -21.84 35.50
N PHE A 566 -8.23 -21.64 35.92
CA PHE A 566 -8.89 -22.39 36.99
C PHE A 566 -9.98 -23.27 36.40
N ILE A 567 -10.05 -24.53 36.85
CA ILE A 567 -11.04 -25.49 36.38
C ILE A 567 -11.89 -25.96 37.53
N GLU A 568 -13.20 -25.77 37.39
CA GLU A 568 -14.21 -26.20 38.34
C GLU A 568 -15.08 -27.27 37.68
N LYS A 569 -15.13 -28.45 38.29
CA LYS A 569 -15.96 -29.59 37.82
C LYS A 569 -17.39 -29.44 38.32
N LEU A 570 -18.37 -29.59 37.43
CA LEU A 570 -19.79 -29.60 37.80
C LEU A 570 -20.29 -30.97 38.27
N ASN A 571 -19.65 -32.10 37.86
CA ASN A 571 -20.00 -33.46 38.27
C ASN A 571 -18.77 -34.37 38.47
N SER A 572 -18.89 -35.36 39.36
CA SER A 572 -17.79 -36.07 40.05
C SER A 572 -17.21 -37.32 39.36
N GLU A 573 -17.32 -37.49 38.04
CA GLU A 573 -16.75 -38.67 37.37
C GLU A 573 -15.48 -38.39 36.58
N ASN A 574 -14.59 -39.37 36.62
CA ASN A 574 -13.22 -39.34 36.13
C ASN A 574 -13.18 -39.34 34.61
N ASP A 575 -12.96 -38.19 33.99
CA ASP A 575 -12.71 -38.11 32.56
C ASP A 575 -11.32 -37.56 32.20
N ARG A 576 -10.87 -38.08 31.06
CA ARG A 576 -9.51 -38.15 30.52
C ARG A 576 -8.99 -36.79 30.03
N ASP A 577 -7.68 -36.74 29.76
CA ASP A 577 -6.90 -35.63 29.20
C ASP A 577 -7.72 -34.65 28.34
N PHE A 578 -7.99 -33.46 28.88
CA PHE A 578 -8.64 -32.36 28.18
C PHE A 578 -7.66 -31.21 27.98
N LYS A 579 -7.95 -30.35 27.01
CA LYS A 579 -7.14 -29.18 26.69
C LYS A 579 -7.98 -27.93 26.92
N VAL A 580 -7.34 -26.84 27.29
CA VAL A 580 -7.98 -25.52 27.31
C VAL A 580 -7.46 -24.73 26.13
N ILE A 581 -8.37 -24.34 25.24
CA ILE A 581 -8.09 -23.39 24.18
C ILE A 581 -8.38 -21.99 24.69
N TRP A 582 -7.51 -21.03 24.40
CA TRP A 582 -7.66 -19.66 24.89
C TRP A 582 -7.22 -18.65 23.83
N GLN A 583 -7.81 -17.46 23.93
CA GLN A 583 -7.54 -16.30 23.10
C GLN A 583 -7.41 -15.07 23.99
N LEU A 584 -6.39 -14.26 23.71
CA LEU A 584 -6.14 -13.01 24.39
C LEU A 584 -6.70 -11.87 23.53
N ILE A 585 -7.53 -11.02 24.12
CA ILE A 585 -8.25 -9.95 23.44
C ILE A 585 -7.89 -8.63 24.11
N GLY A 586 -7.45 -7.66 23.32
CA GLY A 586 -7.11 -6.34 23.84
C GLY A 586 -6.75 -5.38 22.72
N ASN A 587 -6.24 -4.21 23.08
CA ASN A 587 -5.72 -3.26 22.10
C ASN A 587 -4.26 -3.62 21.77
N PRO A 588 -3.91 -3.87 20.49
CA PRO A 588 -2.53 -4.14 20.08
C PRO A 588 -1.50 -3.10 20.55
N LYS A 589 -1.84 -1.81 20.50
CA LYS A 589 -1.00 -0.69 20.90
C LYS A 589 -0.80 -0.66 22.42
N SER A 590 -1.87 -0.82 23.20
CA SER A 590 -1.80 -0.77 24.67
C SER A 590 -1.00 -1.93 25.27
N VAL A 591 -1.14 -3.13 24.69
CA VAL A 591 -0.53 -4.37 25.22
C VAL A 591 0.84 -4.63 24.59
N GLU A 592 1.12 -4.04 23.44
CA GLU A 592 2.33 -4.24 22.62
C GLU A 592 2.53 -5.70 22.17
N CYS A 593 1.44 -6.36 21.76
CA CYS A 593 1.47 -7.72 21.21
C CYS A 593 0.38 -7.86 20.14
N PHE A 594 0.74 -8.40 18.97
CA PHE A 594 -0.26 -8.74 17.96
C PHE A 594 0.23 -9.81 16.97
N SER A 595 -0.10 -11.06 17.27
CA SER A 595 0.32 -12.23 16.53
C SER A 595 -0.22 -12.24 15.10
N LYS A 596 0.65 -12.51 14.12
CA LYS A 596 0.29 -12.67 12.70
C LYS A 596 -0.86 -13.66 12.49
N ASN A 597 -0.92 -14.72 13.30
CA ASN A 597 -1.95 -15.77 13.18
C ASN A 597 -3.35 -15.30 13.61
N THR A 598 -3.45 -14.16 14.31
CA THR A 598 -4.70 -13.67 14.89
C THR A 598 -5.18 -12.34 14.31
N ARG A 599 -4.37 -11.66 13.49
CA ARG A 599 -4.68 -10.35 12.89
C ARG A 599 -5.94 -10.30 12.03
N LYS A 600 -6.27 -11.42 11.39
CA LYS A 600 -7.44 -11.52 10.50
C LYS A 600 -8.77 -11.57 11.26
N PHE A 601 -8.75 -11.78 12.58
CA PHE A 601 -9.96 -11.86 13.39
C PHE A 601 -10.44 -10.46 13.76
N ARG A 602 -11.65 -10.12 13.32
CA ARG A 602 -12.34 -8.89 13.73
C ARG A 602 -13.07 -9.12 15.02
N VAL A 603 -12.72 -8.39 16.06
CA VAL A 603 -13.43 -8.42 17.35
C VAL A 603 -14.46 -7.30 17.38
N LEU A 604 -15.67 -7.66 17.80
CA LEU A 604 -16.79 -6.80 18.17
C LEU A 604 -16.96 -6.89 19.68
N ASN A 605 -17.23 -5.77 20.33
CA ASN A 605 -17.48 -5.70 21.75
C ASN A 605 -18.81 -4.97 22.02
N GLY A 606 -19.61 -5.55 22.91
CA GLY A 606 -20.76 -4.91 23.55
C GLY A 606 -20.64 -5.09 25.06
N THR A 607 -21.00 -4.09 25.84
CA THR A 607 -20.93 -4.16 27.31
C THR A 607 -22.28 -3.78 27.89
N ILE A 608 -22.82 -4.63 28.78
CA ILE A 608 -23.90 -4.21 29.68
C ILE A 608 -23.32 -3.99 31.05
N SER A 609 -23.51 -2.78 31.57
CA SER A 609 -23.22 -2.44 32.97
C SER A 609 -24.47 -2.51 33.84
N ASN A 610 -24.30 -2.73 35.14
CA ASN A 610 -25.36 -2.68 36.16
C ASN A 610 -26.45 -3.75 36.01
N VAL A 611 -26.07 -4.96 35.61
CA VAL A 611 -27.00 -6.09 35.59
C VAL A 611 -27.35 -6.49 37.03
N LYS A 612 -28.63 -6.30 37.41
CA LYS A 612 -29.16 -6.79 38.70
C LYS A 612 -29.58 -8.24 38.56
N ILE A 613 -28.80 -9.17 39.13
CA ILE A 613 -29.16 -10.59 39.12
C ILE A 613 -30.14 -10.90 40.24
N GLN A 614 -31.39 -11.19 39.86
CA GLN A 614 -32.33 -11.94 40.71
C GLN A 614 -32.24 -13.43 40.32
N LYS A 615 -32.57 -14.35 41.25
CA LYS A 615 -32.36 -15.84 41.22
C LYS A 615 -32.52 -16.61 39.89
N ARG A 616 -33.06 -16.01 38.84
CA ARG A 616 -32.98 -16.43 37.44
C ARG A 616 -33.23 -15.23 36.52
N ILE A 617 -32.28 -14.86 35.67
CA ILE A 617 -32.55 -13.97 34.54
C ILE A 617 -32.77 -14.85 33.32
N LYS A 618 -33.96 -14.75 32.71
CA LYS A 618 -34.39 -15.61 31.59
C LYS A 618 -34.00 -15.08 30.20
N SER A 619 -33.45 -13.86 30.11
CA SER A 619 -32.97 -13.25 28.87
C SER A 619 -32.37 -11.87 29.17
N LEU A 620 -31.08 -11.67 28.89
CA LEU A 620 -30.42 -10.36 28.87
C LEU A 620 -30.17 -9.95 27.42
N GLU A 621 -30.69 -8.79 27.05
CA GLU A 621 -30.53 -8.20 25.73
C GLU A 621 -29.31 -7.28 25.72
N ILE A 622 -28.31 -7.63 24.91
CA ILE A 622 -27.05 -6.91 24.80
C ILE A 622 -27.02 -6.17 23.48
N GLU A 623 -27.12 -4.85 23.56
CA GLU A 623 -26.91 -3.97 22.41
C GLU A 623 -25.43 -3.95 22.05
N CYS A 624 -25.11 -4.35 20.82
CA CYS A 624 -23.75 -4.26 20.31
C CYS A 624 -23.56 -2.88 19.69
N GLY A 625 -23.14 -1.91 20.51
CA GLY A 625 -23.07 -0.47 20.16
C GLY A 625 -22.11 -0.07 19.03
N THR A 626 -21.56 -1.01 18.25
CA THR A 626 -20.63 -0.73 17.12
C THR A 626 -20.94 -1.56 15.88
N ILE A 627 -22.20 -1.89 15.63
CA ILE A 627 -22.56 -2.63 14.42
C ILE A 627 -22.87 -1.68 13.26
N ASN A 628 -21.91 -1.58 12.33
CA ASN A 628 -22.19 -1.26 10.93
C ASN A 628 -22.17 -2.57 10.12
N GLY A 629 -23.26 -3.35 10.19
CA GLY A 629 -23.49 -4.53 9.33
C GLY A 629 -24.14 -5.75 10.01
N GLN A 630 -24.98 -6.50 9.29
CA GLN A 630 -25.73 -7.65 9.84
C GLN A 630 -24.83 -8.71 10.52
N LEU A 631 -25.22 -9.12 11.73
CA LEU A 631 -24.68 -10.29 12.44
C LEU A 631 -25.07 -11.55 11.66
N SER A 632 -24.09 -12.30 11.14
CA SER A 632 -24.35 -13.57 10.46
C SER A 632 -24.15 -14.76 11.40
N SER A 633 -24.65 -15.94 11.02
CA SER A 633 -24.50 -17.20 11.75
C SER A 633 -23.05 -17.68 11.90
N ASP A 634 -22.07 -17.01 11.26
CA ASP A 634 -20.65 -17.35 11.30
C ASP A 634 -19.86 -16.64 12.43
N PHE A 635 -20.54 -15.86 13.26
CA PHE A 635 -19.94 -15.17 14.40
C PHE A 635 -19.73 -16.11 15.59
N LEU A 636 -18.55 -16.04 16.19
CA LEU A 636 -18.31 -16.69 17.48
C LEU A 636 -18.59 -15.70 18.59
N VAL A 637 -19.46 -16.08 19.53
CA VAL A 637 -19.79 -15.25 20.69
C VAL A 637 -19.13 -15.83 21.93
N ALA A 638 -18.36 -14.98 22.61
CA ALA A 638 -17.81 -15.24 23.92
C ALA A 638 -18.27 -14.16 24.90
N THR A 639 -18.33 -14.51 26.17
CA THR A 639 -18.83 -13.64 27.24
C THR A 639 -17.82 -13.63 28.37
N SER A 640 -17.44 -12.43 28.80
CA SER A 640 -16.63 -12.20 30.00
C SER A 640 -17.51 -11.55 31.07
N VAL A 641 -17.45 -12.08 32.29
CA VAL A 641 -18.20 -11.54 33.43
C VAL A 641 -17.20 -10.97 34.43
N GLN A 642 -17.32 -9.68 34.72
CA GLN A 642 -16.51 -9.02 35.74
C GLN A 642 -17.27 -9.00 37.07
N TYR A 643 -16.68 -9.58 38.11
CA TYR A 643 -17.24 -9.61 39.46
C TYR A 643 -16.66 -8.50 40.34
N PRO A 644 -17.44 -7.98 41.32
CA PRO A 644 -16.87 -7.21 42.42
C PRO A 644 -15.82 -8.05 43.17
N PRO A 645 -14.80 -7.42 43.78
CA PRO A 645 -13.76 -8.11 44.55
C PRO A 645 -14.27 -8.58 45.92
N THR A 646 -15.33 -9.40 45.95
CA THR A 646 -15.87 -10.01 47.18
C THR A 646 -15.40 -11.45 47.31
N ASN A 647 -15.20 -11.91 48.56
CA ASN A 647 -14.63 -13.23 48.88
C ASN A 647 -15.53 -14.42 48.49
N ASN A 648 -16.72 -14.18 47.93
CA ASN A 648 -17.70 -15.20 47.52
C ASN A 648 -18.06 -15.00 46.04
N GLU A 649 -17.21 -15.47 45.14
CA GLU A 649 -17.56 -15.51 43.71
C GLU A 649 -18.68 -16.52 43.45
N PRO A 650 -19.83 -16.11 42.89
CA PRO A 650 -20.89 -17.03 42.53
C PRO A 650 -20.49 -17.92 41.33
N LEU A 651 -21.01 -19.15 41.30
CA LEU A 651 -20.94 -20.02 40.12
C LEU A 651 -21.99 -19.54 39.11
N LEU A 652 -21.59 -18.71 38.14
CA LEU A 652 -22.42 -18.36 36.99
C LEU A 652 -22.12 -19.29 35.81
N GLN A 653 -23.18 -19.84 35.22
CA GLN A 653 -23.12 -20.59 33.97
C GLN A 653 -24.01 -19.88 32.95
N ILE A 654 -23.42 -19.47 31.83
CA ILE A 654 -24.18 -18.99 30.68
C ILE A 654 -24.69 -20.22 29.95
N ILE A 655 -26.02 -20.33 29.87
CA ILE A 655 -26.70 -21.53 29.39
C ILE A 655 -26.77 -21.51 27.87
N GLU A 656 -27.10 -20.36 27.30
CA GLU A 656 -27.38 -20.22 25.87
C GLU A 656 -27.23 -18.75 25.43
N ILE A 657 -26.80 -18.57 24.18
CA ILE A 657 -26.66 -17.27 23.52
C ILE A 657 -27.35 -17.40 22.16
N PHE A 658 -28.27 -16.48 21.86
CA PHE A 658 -29.01 -16.48 20.60
C PHE A 658 -28.87 -15.12 19.89
N LEU A 659 -28.86 -15.18 18.56
CA LEU A 659 -28.98 -14.03 17.68
C LEU A 659 -30.45 -13.95 17.23
N GLU A 660 -31.14 -12.84 17.53
CA GLU A 660 -32.49 -12.61 17.01
C GLU A 660 -32.39 -11.92 15.65
N GLU A 661 -32.85 -12.57 14.58
CA GLU A 661 -32.81 -12.04 13.20
C GLU A 661 -33.77 -10.86 12.97
N GLU A 662 -34.71 -10.60 13.89
CA GLU A 662 -35.79 -9.62 13.69
C GLU A 662 -35.44 -8.19 14.14
N GLN A 663 -34.31 -7.95 14.82
CA GLN A 663 -33.86 -6.60 15.17
C GLN A 663 -32.35 -6.44 14.94
N ASP A 664 -31.98 -5.53 14.03
CA ASP A 664 -30.60 -5.17 13.74
C ASP A 664 -29.89 -4.72 15.05
N ASN A 665 -28.92 -5.53 15.53
CA ASN A 665 -27.83 -5.20 16.48
C ASN A 665 -27.89 -5.76 17.92
N TYR A 666 -28.76 -6.72 18.24
CA TYR A 666 -28.86 -7.28 19.60
C TYR A 666 -28.41 -8.74 19.71
N VAL A 667 -27.81 -9.09 20.85
CA VAL A 667 -27.51 -10.48 21.24
C VAL A 667 -28.24 -10.81 22.53
N LEU A 668 -29.01 -11.91 22.54
CA LEU A 668 -29.71 -12.40 23.72
C LEU A 668 -28.85 -13.43 24.46
N CYS A 669 -28.67 -13.25 25.77
CA CYS A 669 -27.92 -14.16 26.64
C CYS A 669 -28.75 -14.65 27.83
N ASP A 670 -28.76 -15.98 28.02
CA ASP A 670 -29.41 -16.62 29.17
C ASP A 670 -28.38 -17.04 30.22
N ILE A 671 -28.56 -16.56 31.46
CA ILE A 671 -27.60 -16.74 32.55
C ILE A 671 -28.24 -17.51 33.71
N ASN A 672 -27.67 -18.67 34.06
CA ASN A 672 -28.00 -19.41 35.28
C ASN A 672 -27.03 -19.03 36.41
N TRP A 673 -27.58 -18.85 37.60
CA TRP A 673 -26.83 -18.61 38.82
C TRP A 673 -26.95 -19.79 39.78
N TYR A 674 -25.81 -20.39 40.13
CA TYR A 674 -25.71 -21.34 41.22
C TYR A 674 -25.09 -20.63 42.43
N ALA A 675 -25.88 -20.43 43.49
CA ALA A 675 -25.34 -20.14 44.81
C ALA A 675 -25.00 -21.48 45.47
N MET A 676 -23.71 -21.79 45.62
CA MET A 676 -23.29 -22.89 46.50
C MET A 676 -22.88 -22.29 47.84
N ASP A 677 -23.55 -22.71 48.91
CA ASP A 677 -22.99 -22.66 50.25
C ASP A 677 -22.03 -23.86 50.38
N LEU A 678 -20.76 -23.60 50.64
CA LEU A 678 -19.74 -24.65 50.78
C LEU A 678 -19.90 -25.46 52.08
N ASN A 679 -20.83 -25.07 52.96
CA ASN A 679 -21.12 -25.81 54.19
C ASN A 679 -22.63 -26.05 54.35
N GLN A 680 -23.03 -27.30 54.07
CA GLN A 680 -24.32 -27.92 54.42
C GLN A 680 -25.48 -27.79 53.42
N GLN A 681 -26.07 -28.95 53.13
CA GLN A 681 -27.32 -29.15 52.41
C GLN A 681 -28.48 -28.39 53.08
N LYS A 682 -28.74 -27.14 52.67
CA LYS A 682 -30.05 -26.49 52.78
C LYS A 682 -30.08 -25.22 51.93
N THR A 683 -31.04 -25.14 51.02
CA THR A 683 -31.37 -23.93 50.26
C THR A 683 -31.94 -22.90 51.23
N ILE A 684 -31.13 -21.99 51.74
CA ILE A 684 -31.62 -20.81 52.48
C ILE A 684 -31.81 -19.67 51.49
N SER A 685 -32.99 -19.07 51.49
CA SER A 685 -33.24 -17.77 50.88
C SER A 685 -32.64 -16.69 51.78
N SER A 686 -31.41 -16.29 51.53
CA SER A 686 -30.92 -14.99 51.97
C SER A 686 -30.86 -14.05 50.77
N ASP A 687 -31.52 -12.90 50.92
CA ASP A 687 -31.33 -11.73 50.04
C ASP A 687 -29.88 -11.24 50.23
N ILE A 688 -28.96 -11.82 49.48
CA ILE A 688 -27.57 -11.36 49.43
C ILE A 688 -27.46 -10.40 48.26
N GLY A 689 -27.37 -9.11 48.59
CA GLY A 689 -26.56 -8.13 47.86
C GLY A 689 -27.12 -7.61 46.53
N LYS A 690 -27.45 -6.31 46.52
CA LYS A 690 -27.54 -5.49 45.31
C LYS A 690 -26.15 -5.33 44.67
N GLU A 691 -25.57 -6.39 44.12
CA GLU A 691 -24.30 -6.31 43.41
C GLU A 691 -24.55 -6.07 41.93
N ASN A 692 -23.93 -5.01 41.39
CA ASN A 692 -23.99 -4.65 39.99
C ASN A 692 -22.89 -5.43 39.25
N LEU A 693 -23.28 -6.21 38.23
CA LEU A 693 -22.33 -6.92 37.37
C LEU A 693 -22.15 -6.19 36.03
N SER A 694 -20.96 -6.32 35.47
CA SER A 694 -20.66 -5.93 34.09
C SER A 694 -20.45 -7.18 33.24
N LEU A 695 -21.14 -7.25 32.12
CA LEU A 695 -21.05 -8.35 31.17
C LEU A 695 -20.54 -7.82 29.84
N ASP A 696 -19.36 -8.29 29.45
CA ASP A 696 -18.73 -7.96 28.18
C ASP A 696 -19.00 -9.09 27.19
N LEU A 697 -19.74 -8.79 26.13
CA LEU A 697 -19.95 -9.69 25.02
C LEU A 697 -18.93 -9.39 23.93
N ILE A 698 -18.18 -10.42 23.55
CA ILE A 698 -17.15 -10.32 22.54
C ILE A 698 -17.54 -11.24 21.38
N GLY A 699 -18.01 -10.64 20.28
CA GLY A 699 -18.32 -11.36 19.04
C GLY A 699 -17.18 -11.23 18.04
N TYR A 700 -16.86 -12.26 17.23
CA TYR A 700 -15.90 -12.07 16.13
C TYR A 700 -16.28 -12.78 14.84
N ARG A 701 -15.99 -12.13 13.69
CA ARG A 701 -16.25 -12.66 12.34
C ARG A 701 -15.01 -13.34 11.77
N ASN A 702 -15.17 -14.59 11.31
CA ASN A 702 -14.15 -15.29 10.53
C ASN A 702 -14.35 -15.02 9.03
N LEU A 703 -13.43 -14.28 8.40
CA LEU A 703 -13.36 -14.13 6.95
C LEU A 703 -12.31 -15.11 6.40
N LEU A 704 -12.67 -16.38 6.20
CA LEU A 704 -11.91 -17.32 5.37
C LEU A 704 -12.87 -18.26 4.62
N PRO A 705 -12.74 -18.40 3.29
CA PRO A 705 -13.27 -19.54 2.56
C PRO A 705 -12.61 -20.81 3.09
N GLU A 706 -13.36 -21.91 3.04
CA GLU A 706 -12.86 -23.26 3.27
C GLU A 706 -11.58 -23.47 2.47
N TYR A 707 -10.44 -23.65 3.15
CA TYR A 707 -9.23 -24.40 2.78
C TYR A 707 -8.00 -23.82 3.51
N GLY A 708 -7.29 -24.69 4.24
CA GLY A 708 -5.90 -24.44 4.65
C GLY A 708 -5.67 -23.91 6.07
N SER A 709 -5.35 -24.85 6.97
CA SER A 709 -4.48 -24.69 8.14
C SER A 709 -4.77 -23.55 9.13
N ASN A 710 -5.80 -23.73 9.96
CA ASN A 710 -5.67 -23.39 11.37
C ASN A 710 -6.54 -24.35 12.18
N ILE A 711 -5.94 -25.44 12.69
CA ILE A 711 -6.64 -26.51 13.41
C ILE A 711 -7.49 -25.90 14.54
N ILE A 712 -6.94 -24.93 15.28
CA ILE A 712 -7.64 -24.24 16.37
C ILE A 712 -8.91 -23.49 15.90
N VAL A 713 -8.91 -22.91 14.70
CA VAL A 713 -10.05 -22.16 14.15
C VAL A 713 -11.16 -23.08 13.66
N ASN A 714 -10.80 -24.18 13.00
CA ASN A 714 -11.75 -25.22 12.62
C ASN A 714 -12.34 -25.91 13.86
N GLU A 715 -11.55 -26.06 14.92
CA GLU A 715 -12.02 -26.52 16.22
C GLU A 715 -12.99 -25.54 16.87
N PHE A 716 -12.68 -24.23 16.93
CA PHE A 716 -13.62 -23.23 17.43
C PHE A 716 -14.93 -23.18 16.62
N LYS A 717 -14.87 -23.30 15.28
CA LYS A 717 -16.06 -23.44 14.41
C LYS A 717 -16.90 -24.68 14.75
N ARG A 718 -16.27 -25.78 15.18
CA ARG A 718 -16.95 -27.03 15.58
C ARG A 718 -17.55 -26.97 16.99
N ILE A 719 -16.89 -26.23 17.89
CA ILE A 719 -17.19 -26.13 19.33
C ILE A 719 -18.34 -25.16 19.65
N PHE A 720 -18.55 -24.12 18.82
CA PHE A 720 -19.54 -23.06 19.07
C PHE A 720 -20.76 -23.05 18.12
N ARG A 721 -20.85 -24.01 17.19
CA ARG A 721 -22.13 -24.31 16.54
C ARG A 721 -23.06 -24.89 17.63
N GLY A 722 -24.18 -24.22 17.91
CA GLY A 722 -25.13 -24.54 18.99
C GLY A 722 -25.71 -25.96 18.93
N ARG A 723 -26.64 -26.32 19.81
CA ARG A 723 -27.15 -27.71 19.89
C ARG A 723 -28.06 -28.06 18.70
N HIS A 724 -27.86 -29.24 18.11
CA HIS A 724 -28.77 -29.84 17.12
C HIS A 724 -30.16 -30.11 17.74
N VAL A 725 -31.22 -29.56 17.15
CA VAL A 725 -32.62 -29.95 17.41
C VAL A 725 -33.06 -30.85 16.24
N GLY A 726 -33.52 -32.08 16.51
CA GLY A 726 -33.97 -33.02 15.46
C GLY A 726 -35.50 -33.03 15.29
N LEU A 727 -35.98 -33.06 14.04
CA LEU A 727 -37.41 -33.24 13.67
C LEU A 727 -37.61 -34.52 12.87
N GLU A 728 -38.05 -35.61 13.51
CA GLU A 728 -38.36 -36.87 12.82
C GLU A 728 -39.78 -36.82 12.25
N ILE A 729 -39.98 -37.02 10.93
CA ILE A 729 -41.29 -36.99 10.28
C ILE A 729 -41.66 -38.37 9.72
N LYS A 730 -42.51 -39.10 10.44
CA LYS A 730 -43.05 -40.38 10.00
C LYS A 730 -44.38 -40.19 9.26
N VAL A 731 -44.51 -40.75 8.06
CA VAL A 731 -45.72 -40.64 7.23
C VAL A 731 -46.23 -42.03 6.84
N SER A 732 -47.32 -42.45 7.46
CA SER A 732 -47.97 -43.74 7.21
C SER A 732 -49.24 -43.56 6.37
N ASN A 733 -49.35 -44.24 5.23
CA ASN A 733 -50.54 -44.18 4.39
C ASN A 733 -51.38 -45.46 4.55
N LYS A 734 -52.31 -45.46 5.50
CA LYS A 734 -53.22 -46.59 5.76
C LYS A 734 -54.51 -46.51 4.94
N HIS A 735 -54.59 -45.62 3.95
CA HIS A 735 -55.71 -45.56 3.03
C HIS A 735 -55.61 -46.69 2.00
N SER A 736 -56.75 -47.19 1.53
CA SER A 736 -56.80 -48.31 0.59
C SER A 736 -56.47 -47.96 -0.88
N ILE A 737 -56.48 -46.68 -1.28
CA ILE A 737 -56.43 -46.25 -2.70
C ILE A 737 -55.59 -44.97 -2.94
N LEU A 738 -55.54 -44.02 -2.00
CA LEU A 738 -54.86 -42.74 -2.19
C LEU A 738 -53.34 -42.85 -2.12
N GLN A 739 -52.61 -42.15 -2.99
CA GLN A 739 -51.14 -42.09 -2.98
C GLN A 739 -50.66 -40.69 -2.57
N LEU A 740 -49.64 -40.61 -1.72
CA LEU A 740 -48.94 -39.36 -1.40
C LEU A 740 -47.69 -39.25 -2.28
N CYS A 741 -47.55 -38.17 -3.04
CA CYS A 741 -46.45 -37.95 -3.97
C CYS A 741 -45.88 -36.53 -3.82
N GLN A 742 -44.65 -36.33 -4.33
CA GLN A 742 -44.03 -35.01 -4.48
C GLN A 742 -43.96 -34.21 -3.16
N PRO A 743 -43.26 -34.70 -2.12
CA PRO A 743 -43.03 -33.92 -0.92
C PRO A 743 -42.27 -32.63 -1.23
N GLU A 744 -42.78 -31.49 -0.79
CA GLU A 744 -42.08 -30.21 -0.85
C GLU A 744 -41.94 -29.60 0.54
N LEU A 745 -40.68 -29.38 0.95
CA LEU A 745 -40.34 -28.72 2.20
C LEU A 745 -40.08 -27.23 1.95
N PHE A 746 -40.76 -26.37 2.69
CA PHE A 746 -40.56 -24.92 2.67
C PHE A 746 -40.00 -24.48 4.03
N THR A 747 -38.67 -24.57 4.17
CA THR A 747 -37.88 -24.11 5.34
C THR A 747 -36.70 -23.27 4.87
N GLY A 748 -36.19 -22.37 5.72
CA GLY A 748 -34.99 -21.56 5.46
C GLY A 748 -33.66 -22.30 5.66
N SER A 749 -33.68 -23.61 5.91
CA SER A 749 -32.54 -24.42 6.35
C SER A 749 -32.24 -25.59 5.38
N ASN A 750 -30.96 -25.96 5.25
CA ASN A 750 -30.49 -27.08 4.43
C ASN A 750 -30.82 -28.44 5.08
N ILE A 751 -31.17 -29.44 4.26
CA ILE A 751 -31.58 -30.80 4.66
C ILE A 751 -30.44 -31.78 4.37
N ASP A 752 -30.11 -32.65 5.33
CA ASP A 752 -29.06 -33.66 5.15
C ASP A 752 -29.54 -35.00 4.50
N GLU A 753 -30.85 -35.33 4.51
CA GLU A 753 -31.41 -36.55 3.86
C GLU A 753 -32.77 -36.29 3.16
N GLN A 754 -33.00 -36.89 1.97
CA GLN A 754 -34.21 -36.71 1.15
C GLN A 754 -35.43 -37.45 1.71
N ILE A 755 -36.59 -36.77 1.75
CA ILE A 755 -37.91 -37.37 2.04
C ILE A 755 -38.31 -38.30 0.87
N CYS A 756 -38.78 -39.53 1.15
CA CYS A 756 -39.26 -40.49 0.14
C CYS A 756 -40.24 -39.85 -0.85
N CYS A 757 -39.98 -40.04 -2.15
CA CYS A 757 -40.70 -39.34 -3.22
C CYS A 757 -42.18 -39.72 -3.35
N ASN A 758 -42.57 -40.94 -2.94
CA ASN A 758 -43.93 -41.48 -3.01
C ASN A 758 -44.22 -42.44 -1.84
N VAL A 759 -45.40 -42.36 -1.22
CA VAL A 759 -45.92 -43.30 -0.20
C VAL A 759 -47.20 -43.95 -0.71
N ASN A 760 -47.16 -45.27 -0.98
CA ASN A 760 -48.25 -46.03 -1.59
C ASN A 760 -49.37 -46.40 -0.59
N PRO A 761 -50.59 -46.76 -1.07
CA PRO A 761 -51.68 -47.18 -0.20
C PRO A 761 -51.35 -48.48 0.56
N SER A 762 -51.73 -48.56 1.83
CA SER A 762 -51.54 -49.72 2.73
C SER A 762 -50.08 -50.10 3.04
N GLU A 763 -49.11 -49.23 2.72
CA GLU A 763 -47.71 -49.35 3.13
C GLU A 763 -47.38 -48.35 4.27
N GLU A 764 -46.53 -48.78 5.21
CA GLU A 764 -45.99 -47.92 6.26
C GLU A 764 -44.59 -47.48 5.86
N ASP A 765 -44.39 -46.19 5.60
CA ASP A 765 -43.07 -45.64 5.26
C ASP A 765 -42.60 -44.67 6.36
N GLN A 766 -41.28 -44.65 6.62
CA GLN A 766 -40.69 -43.81 7.67
C GLN A 766 -39.60 -42.95 7.04
N ALA A 767 -39.84 -41.64 6.96
CA ALA A 767 -38.80 -40.67 6.63
C ALA A 767 -38.20 -40.11 7.93
N LYS A 768 -36.89 -39.87 7.94
CA LYS A 768 -36.23 -39.17 9.05
C LYS A 768 -35.59 -37.90 8.49
N ILE A 769 -35.96 -36.75 9.03
CA ILE A 769 -35.32 -35.49 8.71
C ILE A 769 -34.50 -35.11 9.94
N SER A 770 -33.24 -34.73 9.75
CA SER A 770 -32.46 -34.15 10.84
C SER A 770 -31.70 -32.95 10.31
N GLY A 771 -31.79 -31.81 11.00
CA GLY A 771 -31.29 -30.54 10.53
C GLY A 771 -31.48 -29.43 11.56
N MET A 772 -30.52 -28.51 11.62
CA MET A 772 -30.16 -27.77 12.84
C MET A 772 -31.03 -26.56 13.21
N LEU A 773 -31.93 -26.08 12.33
CA LEU A 773 -32.70 -24.84 12.55
C LEU A 773 -34.08 -24.92 11.86
N ALA A 774 -34.98 -25.76 12.38
CA ALA A 774 -36.37 -25.85 11.91
C ALA A 774 -37.37 -25.59 13.04
N THR A 775 -37.23 -24.45 13.72
CA THR A 775 -38.20 -24.03 14.76
C THR A 775 -39.58 -23.76 14.17
N LYS A 776 -39.69 -23.45 12.87
CA LYS A 776 -40.94 -23.36 12.11
C LYS A 776 -40.73 -23.89 10.68
N GLY A 777 -41.77 -24.43 10.07
CA GLY A 777 -41.69 -24.86 8.67
C GLY A 777 -43.01 -25.33 8.09
N ILE A 778 -43.01 -25.55 6.77
CA ILE A 778 -44.14 -26.10 6.01
C ILE A 778 -43.65 -27.34 5.24
N LEU A 779 -44.42 -28.42 5.28
CA LEU A 779 -44.25 -29.60 4.44
C LEU A 779 -45.55 -29.81 3.67
N SER A 780 -45.48 -29.95 2.34
CA SER A 780 -46.63 -30.29 1.52
C SER A 780 -46.45 -31.63 0.82
N PHE A 781 -47.54 -32.38 0.69
CA PHE A 781 -47.63 -33.56 -0.15
C PHE A 781 -48.76 -33.37 -1.16
N LYS A 782 -48.56 -33.82 -2.39
CA LYS A 782 -49.63 -33.95 -3.37
C LYS A 782 -50.35 -35.27 -3.15
N VAL A 783 -51.65 -35.21 -2.85
CA VAL A 783 -52.53 -36.37 -2.66
C VAL A 783 -53.23 -36.65 -3.99
N LYS A 784 -53.03 -37.83 -4.56
CA LYS A 784 -53.69 -38.27 -5.79
C LYS A 784 -54.96 -39.05 -5.46
N ASP A 785 -56.10 -38.52 -5.88
CA ASP A 785 -57.44 -39.12 -5.70
C ASP A 785 -58.12 -39.27 -7.08
N GLY A 786 -57.87 -40.41 -7.74
CA GLY A 786 -58.29 -40.63 -9.12
C GLY A 786 -57.67 -39.61 -10.10
N GLU A 787 -58.51 -38.82 -10.78
CA GLU A 787 -58.08 -37.70 -11.66
C GLU A 787 -57.98 -36.35 -10.92
N ARG A 788 -58.42 -36.28 -9.66
CA ARG A 788 -58.32 -35.07 -8.83
C ARG A 788 -57.06 -35.10 -7.97
N TYR A 789 -56.55 -33.91 -7.65
CA TYR A 789 -55.40 -33.75 -6.77
C TYR A 789 -55.69 -32.69 -5.73
N HIS A 790 -55.28 -32.98 -4.50
CA HIS A 790 -55.28 -32.04 -3.38
C HIS A 790 -53.87 -31.96 -2.78
N TYR A 791 -53.60 -30.94 -1.99
CA TYR A 791 -52.34 -30.75 -1.29
C TYR A 791 -52.56 -30.86 0.22
N LEU A 792 -51.93 -31.86 0.82
CA LEU A 792 -51.83 -31.96 2.27
C LEU A 792 -50.70 -31.04 2.72
N VAL A 793 -51.03 -29.96 3.42
CA VAL A 793 -50.07 -28.96 3.88
C VAL A 793 -49.99 -28.99 5.41
N ILE A 794 -48.82 -29.29 5.90
CA ILE A 794 -48.49 -29.41 7.32
C ILE A 794 -47.60 -28.23 7.70
N THR A 795 -47.94 -27.57 8.80
CA THR A 795 -47.13 -26.50 9.39
C THR A 795 -46.83 -26.80 10.83
N TRP A 796 -45.58 -26.58 11.25
CA TRP A 796 -45.17 -26.80 12.63
C TRP A 796 -44.48 -25.58 13.21
N VAL A 797 -44.47 -25.55 14.54
CA VAL A 797 -43.62 -24.72 15.39
C VAL A 797 -43.05 -25.61 16.48
N VAL A 798 -41.74 -25.85 16.45
CA VAL A 798 -41.00 -26.56 17.51
C VAL A 798 -40.31 -25.51 18.37
N LYS A 799 -40.72 -25.47 19.64
CA LYS A 799 -40.18 -24.60 20.68
C LYS A 799 -39.19 -25.39 21.52
N THR A 800 -37.94 -24.97 21.52
CA THR A 800 -36.98 -25.40 22.54
C THR A 800 -37.40 -24.77 23.88
N GLY A 801 -37.15 -25.48 24.99
CA GLY A 801 -37.81 -25.29 26.29
C GLY A 801 -37.72 -23.92 26.99
N MET A 802 -37.29 -22.86 26.32
CA MET A 802 -37.19 -21.50 26.86
C MET A 802 -38.10 -20.45 26.17
N THR A 803 -38.74 -20.74 25.03
CA THR A 803 -39.77 -19.83 24.47
C THR A 803 -41.15 -20.06 25.11
N ARG A 804 -41.86 -19.00 25.54
CA ARG A 804 -43.24 -19.14 26.08
C ARG A 804 -44.16 -19.74 25.01
N GLY A 805 -44.72 -20.91 25.28
CA GLY A 805 -45.67 -21.62 24.41
C GLY A 805 -45.36 -23.11 24.34
N ARG A 806 -46.27 -23.88 23.73
CA ARG A 806 -46.08 -25.30 23.48
C ARG A 806 -45.69 -25.51 22.01
N ASN A 807 -45.01 -26.61 21.69
CA ASN A 807 -44.87 -27.07 20.31
C ASN A 807 -46.25 -27.13 19.68
N SER A 808 -46.41 -26.71 18.44
CA SER A 808 -47.71 -26.75 17.78
C SER A 808 -47.61 -27.22 16.34
N LEU A 809 -48.67 -27.91 15.92
CA LEU A 809 -48.83 -28.43 14.58
C LEU A 809 -50.21 -28.01 14.05
N THR A 810 -50.27 -27.76 12.74
CA THR A 810 -51.53 -27.64 12.00
C THR A 810 -51.41 -28.45 10.72
N VAL A 811 -52.47 -29.20 10.41
CA VAL A 811 -52.61 -29.94 9.15
C VAL A 811 -53.80 -29.36 8.41
N SER A 812 -53.61 -29.01 7.15
CA SER A 812 -54.65 -28.46 6.27
C SER A 812 -54.65 -29.17 4.92
N ILE A 813 -55.81 -29.26 4.29
CA ILE A 813 -55.94 -29.79 2.93
C ILE A 813 -56.33 -28.63 2.03
N GLN A 814 -55.59 -28.45 0.94
CA GLN A 814 -55.77 -27.35 -0.02
C GLN A 814 -56.03 -27.90 -1.42
N ASN A 815 -56.84 -27.18 -2.20
CA ASN A 815 -57.09 -27.54 -3.61
C ASN A 815 -55.99 -27.00 -4.54
N GLU A 816 -55.23 -26.00 -4.09
CA GLU A 816 -54.16 -25.36 -4.85
C GLU A 816 -52.79 -25.63 -4.22
N LYS A 817 -51.74 -25.59 -5.04
CA LYS A 817 -50.37 -25.81 -4.60
C LYS A 817 -49.88 -24.60 -3.79
N PRO A 818 -49.22 -24.80 -2.64
CA PRO A 818 -48.60 -23.69 -1.90
C PRO A 818 -47.46 -23.03 -2.69
N GLU A 819 -47.48 -21.70 -2.83
CA GLU A 819 -46.45 -20.92 -3.53
C GLU A 819 -45.20 -20.65 -2.66
N ARG A 820 -44.00 -20.80 -3.25
CA ARG A 820 -42.71 -20.69 -2.53
C ARG A 820 -42.30 -19.26 -2.19
N ASN A 821 -42.75 -18.27 -2.95
CA ASN A 821 -42.19 -16.90 -2.94
C ASN A 821 -42.53 -16.09 -1.68
N ASN A 822 -43.32 -16.64 -0.75
CA ASN A 822 -43.70 -15.96 0.50
C ASN A 822 -44.02 -16.96 1.64
N SER A 823 -43.13 -17.94 1.86
CA SER A 823 -43.31 -19.05 2.82
C SER A 823 -43.69 -18.60 4.23
N GLN A 824 -43.19 -17.47 4.71
CA GLN A 824 -43.52 -16.94 6.04
C GLN A 824 -44.97 -16.46 6.14
N LYS A 825 -45.43 -15.67 5.17
CA LYS A 825 -46.82 -15.18 5.10
C LYS A 825 -47.82 -16.34 4.92
N LEU A 826 -47.41 -17.37 4.17
CA LEU A 826 -48.18 -18.61 4.03
C LEU A 826 -48.23 -19.40 5.34
N HIS A 827 -47.10 -19.52 6.06
CA HIS A 827 -47.04 -20.16 7.37
C HIS A 827 -47.98 -19.47 8.36
N ASP A 828 -47.92 -18.14 8.47
CA ASP A 828 -48.75 -17.37 9.41
C ASP A 828 -50.25 -17.46 9.07
N LYS A 829 -50.60 -17.55 7.78
CA LYS A 829 -52.00 -17.77 7.32
C LYS A 829 -52.52 -19.16 7.68
N LEU A 830 -51.68 -20.18 7.62
CA LEU A 830 -52.08 -21.58 7.86
C LEU A 830 -51.95 -21.99 9.32
N HIS A 831 -51.04 -21.38 10.07
CA HIS A 831 -50.70 -21.73 11.45
C HIS A 831 -51.36 -20.77 12.47
N THR A 832 -52.66 -20.49 12.29
CA THR A 832 -53.45 -19.59 13.15
C THR A 832 -53.74 -20.21 14.51
N LYS A 833 -53.98 -19.37 15.53
CA LYS A 833 -54.15 -19.78 16.93
C LYS A 833 -55.31 -20.78 17.13
N GLU A 834 -56.35 -20.70 16.30
CA GLU A 834 -57.55 -21.56 16.35
C GLU A 834 -57.31 -22.96 15.77
N ASN A 835 -56.33 -23.11 14.87
CA ASN A 835 -56.03 -24.36 14.17
C ASN A 835 -54.79 -25.08 14.73
N ARG A 836 -54.19 -24.57 15.80
CA ARG A 836 -53.04 -25.18 16.47
C ARG A 836 -53.48 -26.33 17.35
N LYS A 837 -52.73 -27.42 17.24
CA LYS A 837 -52.82 -28.56 18.16
C LYS A 837 -51.47 -28.77 18.83
N TYR A 838 -51.51 -29.24 20.07
CA TYR A 838 -50.36 -29.33 20.95
C TYR A 838 -49.92 -30.80 21.13
N PRO A 839 -48.78 -31.07 21.80
CA PRO A 839 -48.31 -32.44 21.96
C PRO A 839 -49.34 -33.30 22.71
N GLY A 840 -49.59 -34.50 22.21
CA GLY A 840 -50.65 -35.39 22.70
C GLY A 840 -52.05 -35.13 22.13
N ASP A 841 -52.28 -34.01 21.43
CA ASP A 841 -53.54 -33.76 20.72
C ASP A 841 -53.53 -34.47 19.36
N THR A 842 -54.62 -35.16 19.05
CA THR A 842 -54.87 -35.71 17.72
C THR A 842 -55.44 -34.63 16.80
N ILE A 843 -54.77 -34.34 15.69
CA ILE A 843 -55.32 -33.47 14.64
C ILE A 843 -56.13 -34.31 13.66
N ASN A 844 -57.36 -33.91 13.33
CA ASN A 844 -58.19 -34.55 12.33
C ASN A 844 -58.87 -33.52 11.41
N PRO A 845 -58.20 -33.04 10.35
CA PRO A 845 -58.90 -32.34 9.28
C PRO A 845 -59.76 -33.36 8.53
N ILE A 846 -61.08 -33.17 8.59
CA ILE A 846 -62.04 -33.98 7.84
C ILE A 846 -62.16 -33.38 6.45
N ASN A 847 -61.77 -34.15 5.44
CA ASN A 847 -62.28 -33.98 4.08
C ASN A 847 -63.37 -35.05 3.88
N ASP A 848 -64.31 -34.83 2.96
CA ASP A 848 -65.42 -35.74 2.66
C ASP A 848 -64.96 -37.15 2.20
N TYR A 849 -63.65 -37.33 1.95
CA TYR A 849 -63.07 -38.56 1.40
C TYR A 849 -62.11 -39.33 2.35
N TYR A 850 -61.36 -38.66 3.23
CA TYR A 850 -60.38 -39.30 4.11
C TYR A 850 -60.10 -38.49 5.39
N ARG A 851 -59.51 -39.15 6.39
CA ARG A 851 -59.02 -38.51 7.63
C ARG A 851 -57.50 -38.56 7.71
N VAL A 852 -56.91 -37.45 8.14
CA VAL A 852 -55.47 -37.37 8.42
C VAL A 852 -55.27 -37.21 9.91
N TYR A 853 -54.45 -38.06 10.51
CA TYR A 853 -54.07 -37.96 11.91
C TYR A 853 -52.68 -37.33 11.99
N GLY A 854 -52.52 -36.33 12.85
CA GLY A 854 -51.23 -35.70 13.14
C GLY A 854 -51.00 -35.64 14.65
N GLY A 855 -49.76 -35.85 15.10
CA GLY A 855 -49.36 -35.69 16.51
C GLY A 855 -47.92 -35.21 16.66
N ILE A 856 -47.64 -34.46 17.73
CA ILE A 856 -46.28 -34.10 18.19
C ILE A 856 -46.04 -34.77 19.55
N THR A 857 -44.86 -35.36 19.77
CA THR A 857 -44.45 -35.89 21.09
C THR A 857 -43.83 -34.81 21.99
N ASP A 858 -43.92 -34.98 23.32
CA ASP A 858 -43.34 -34.05 24.28
C ASP A 858 -41.82 -34.27 24.45
N GLY A 859 -41.01 -33.44 23.80
CA GLY A 859 -39.55 -33.57 23.92
C GLY A 859 -38.76 -32.48 23.22
N ARG A 860 -37.45 -32.45 23.51
CA ARG A 860 -36.47 -31.56 22.85
C ARG A 860 -36.20 -31.96 21.39
N ASN A 861 -36.60 -33.17 20.98
CA ASN A 861 -36.73 -33.61 19.60
C ASN A 861 -38.22 -33.82 19.33
N ALA A 862 -38.71 -33.29 18.21
CA ALA A 862 -40.12 -33.45 17.83
C ALA A 862 -40.22 -34.65 16.89
N LYS A 863 -41.11 -35.61 17.22
CA LYS A 863 -41.56 -36.62 16.27
C LYS A 863 -42.94 -36.23 15.77
N LEU A 864 -43.05 -36.09 14.46
CA LEU A 864 -44.29 -35.85 13.75
C LEU A 864 -44.74 -37.17 13.14
N GLU A 865 -45.89 -37.68 13.53
CA GLU A 865 -46.50 -38.87 12.91
C GLU A 865 -47.76 -38.47 12.16
N ILE A 866 -47.84 -38.88 10.89
CA ILE A 866 -48.96 -38.59 9.99
C ILE A 866 -49.57 -39.92 9.56
N ILE A 867 -50.88 -40.10 9.76
CA ILE A 867 -51.59 -41.33 9.36
C ILE A 867 -52.81 -40.98 8.51
N LEU A 868 -52.88 -41.48 7.27
CA LEU A 868 -54.06 -41.36 6.40
C LEU A 868 -54.99 -42.58 6.57
N HIS A 869 -56.30 -42.37 6.75
CA HIS A 869 -57.31 -43.44 6.94
C HIS A 869 -58.56 -43.26 6.05
N ASP A 870 -59.18 -44.38 5.68
CA ASP A 870 -60.51 -44.43 5.04
C ASP A 870 -61.61 -43.95 6.00
N LEU A 871 -62.61 -43.21 5.51
CA LEU A 871 -63.74 -42.72 6.31
C LEU A 871 -64.69 -43.81 6.83
N LYS A 872 -64.53 -45.07 6.41
CA LYS A 872 -65.50 -46.14 6.67
C LYS A 872 -65.40 -46.84 8.04
N ASP A 873 -64.33 -46.61 8.82
CA ASP A 873 -64.04 -47.43 10.01
C ASP A 873 -64.17 -46.71 11.37
N SER A 874 -65.16 -45.82 11.57
CA SER A 874 -65.42 -45.27 12.92
C SER A 874 -66.89 -45.27 13.32
N LEU A 875 -67.44 -46.46 13.58
CA LEU A 875 -68.53 -46.70 14.53
C LEU A 875 -68.01 -47.78 15.49
N PHE A 876 -68.24 -47.62 16.79
CA PHE A 876 -67.78 -48.42 17.95
C PHE A 876 -66.50 -47.94 18.66
N PHE A 877 -66.66 -46.99 19.60
CA PHE A 877 -66.45 -47.24 21.03
C PHE A 877 -67.19 -46.14 21.83
N SER A 878 -68.18 -46.56 22.61
CA SER A 878 -69.00 -45.73 23.51
C SER A 878 -68.92 -46.29 24.93
N LEU A 879 -68.46 -45.49 25.89
CA LEU A 879 -69.06 -45.25 27.21
C LEU A 879 -68.35 -44.05 27.87
#